data_AF-A0A7C8MJP0-F1
#
_entry.id   AF-A0A7C8MJP0-F1
#
_cell.length_a   1.000
_cell.length_b   1.000
_cell.length_c   1.000
_cell.angle_alpha   90.00
_cell.angle_beta   90.00
_cell.angle_gamma   90.00
#
_symmetry.space_group_name_H-M   'P 1'
#
loop_
_entity.id
_entity.type
_entity.pdbx_description
1 polymer ?
#
loop_
_entity_poly.entity_id
_entity_poly.type
_entity_poly.pdbx_seq_one_letter_code
_entity_poly.pdbx_strand_id
1 'polypeptide(L)'
;MDQFPNVDLCALPLSANPDGSPPNFDDPPSLQPILIALTAILLTLATVITAGRLYMNRNALKLADYCMIVGLAFDIGIASVLLASSNNYRHPWDTPICWYTTLTFVEVLVVGPALFFPKAAIFLFYLQIFSVNEVIRIGSKIGLVAAFLGYFPASFALIYYDAPHIGQTWEDVITSGYPEKGIPGGIAIGVASVIVDIYIFILPLPTIFSLNIARSKKIQLICLFTTAFFGIVASVTCLVFRVKLLGLDDIGWQSGRVAIAIIAENNVAIIVGSLPAFANFLRTYVSQATFYKSLRSKLSFGSSNYASDTDQHGLPRNRSLWTFGSPPKRQLQYHELSNSAILTSRVTVPDDVVIATHDTDRILRTVGFSQETRIGQLSEASTYESSLASYFSIQATSVRPACIVSPETAEDVAKAVRIMTGYKRYACPFAIRSGGHAAKANAANIEGGVTLDLRLLNSVDVSPDKLSVSIGVGNTWDAVYSKLDSMNLSVNGGRTAGVGVGGLILGGGISYFGTRYGWTADTITNYEVVLADGSIINTNVRENSALFWALKGGGNNFGIITRININAFAQGPFWGGFLYYPNTVWGNTVKEFVNINSATAYDEYAALTLSWGYSSSLGTLVACNMQYTTLVENPPLFAGLTGLPALFGNLQITNMTQFALGLRSQQVYGERQLWATNTFISTEASINATYRRFNESVQAFMPVANITVAYTLEPLPPALYARKVDNNPFNLGTKNQSLVIALFTASWTDPADDGRVEKTTRTLTSAIEEDTRRLGAYNPFLYPNYAAPWQNPIVSYGAESVGRLQKVARDFDPHGVFTRQVPGGFKLT
;
A
#
# COMPACT_ATOMS: atom_id res chain seq x y z
N MET A 1 -25.76 40.68 6.35
CA MET A 1 -24.91 41.58 5.56
C MET A 1 -25.81 42.66 4.99
N ASP A 2 -25.81 43.88 5.56
CA ASP A 2 -26.57 45.04 5.04
C ASP A 2 -25.62 46.11 4.46
N GLN A 3 -24.52 45.72 3.80
CA GLN A 3 -23.52 46.67 3.32
C GLN A 3 -23.20 46.67 1.82
N PHE A 4 -23.87 45.86 0.99
CA PHE A 4 -23.68 45.98 -0.47
C PHE A 4 -24.97 45.69 -1.26
N PRO A 5 -25.83 46.70 -1.51
CA PRO A 5 -26.90 46.53 -2.48
C PRO A 5 -26.28 46.52 -3.89
N ASN A 6 -26.53 45.45 -4.66
CA ASN A 6 -26.09 45.21 -6.05
C ASN A 6 -24.75 44.45 -6.29
N VAL A 7 -24.35 43.52 -5.42
CA VAL A 7 -23.25 42.58 -5.76
C VAL A 7 -23.83 41.39 -6.51
N ASP A 8 -23.36 41.17 -7.75
CA ASP A 8 -23.64 39.95 -8.49
C ASP A 8 -22.89 38.77 -7.86
N LEU A 9 -23.60 37.97 -7.07
CA LEU A 9 -23.05 36.80 -6.37
C LEU A 9 -22.60 35.69 -7.33
N CYS A 10 -23.00 35.73 -8.61
CA CYS A 10 -22.52 34.80 -9.62
C CYS A 10 -21.15 35.17 -10.19
N ALA A 11 -20.66 36.40 -9.95
CA ALA A 11 -19.35 36.85 -10.38
C ALA A 11 -18.25 36.65 -9.32
N LEU A 12 -18.61 36.16 -8.13
CA LEU A 12 -17.69 35.99 -7.00
C LEU A 12 -17.45 34.50 -6.68
N PRO A 13 -16.20 34.08 -6.49
CA PRO A 13 -15.89 32.71 -6.07
C PRO A 13 -16.16 32.50 -4.59
N LEU A 14 -16.47 31.27 -4.19
CA LEU A 14 -16.77 30.89 -2.80
C LEU A 14 -15.57 31.04 -1.87
N SER A 15 -14.34 30.93 -2.39
CA SER A 15 -13.11 31.26 -1.66
C SER A 15 -12.05 31.87 -2.59
N ALA A 16 -10.99 32.44 -1.99
CA ALA A 16 -9.84 32.91 -2.75
C ALA A 16 -9.03 31.72 -3.30
N ASN A 17 -8.56 31.83 -4.54
CA ASN A 17 -7.71 30.80 -5.14
C ASN A 17 -6.35 30.75 -4.43
N PRO A 18 -5.90 29.59 -3.89
CA PRO A 18 -4.63 29.45 -3.20
C PRO A 18 -3.40 29.84 -4.03
N ASP A 19 -3.50 29.73 -5.36
CA ASP A 19 -2.42 30.09 -6.29
C ASP A 19 -2.47 31.57 -6.77
N GLY A 20 -3.50 32.32 -6.36
CA GLY A 20 -3.72 33.72 -6.73
C GLY A 20 -4.23 33.94 -8.16
N SER A 21 -4.51 32.88 -8.93
CA SER A 21 -5.08 32.97 -10.27
C SER A 21 -6.57 33.32 -10.22
N PRO A 22 -7.13 33.96 -11.28
CA PRO A 22 -8.55 34.30 -11.32
C PRO A 22 -9.41 33.02 -11.32
N PRO A 23 -10.63 33.07 -10.76
CA PRO A 23 -11.52 31.91 -10.67
C PRO A 23 -11.90 31.38 -12.06
N ASN A 24 -11.90 30.06 -12.24
CA ASN A 24 -12.30 29.43 -13.50
C ASN A 24 -13.74 28.92 -13.41
N PHE A 25 -14.71 29.75 -13.83
CA PHE A 25 -16.13 29.36 -13.81
C PHE A 25 -16.59 28.57 -15.04
N ASP A 26 -15.84 28.64 -16.15
CA ASP A 26 -16.27 28.11 -17.45
C ASP A 26 -15.98 26.61 -17.61
N ASP A 27 -14.78 26.15 -17.24
CA ASP A 27 -14.38 24.73 -17.32
C ASP A 27 -13.41 24.33 -16.20
N PRO A 28 -13.87 24.31 -14.93
CA PRO A 28 -13.01 23.88 -13.83
C PRO A 28 -12.94 22.36 -13.68
N PRO A 29 -11.85 21.84 -13.09
CA PRO A 29 -11.80 20.46 -12.64
C PRO A 29 -13.00 20.13 -11.74
N SER A 30 -13.75 19.09 -12.11
CA SER A 30 -15.01 18.73 -11.44
C SER A 30 -15.12 17.21 -11.24
N LEU A 31 -15.68 16.81 -10.11
CA LEU A 31 -16.00 15.41 -9.81
C LEU A 31 -17.34 14.95 -10.40
N GLN A 32 -18.08 15.85 -11.04
CA GLN A 32 -19.40 15.59 -11.62
C GLN A 32 -19.42 14.41 -12.63
N PRO A 33 -18.47 14.26 -13.58
CA PRO A 33 -18.50 13.13 -14.52
C PRO A 33 -18.36 11.77 -13.83
N ILE A 34 -17.54 11.71 -12.78
CA ILE A 34 -17.30 10.50 -11.98
C ILE A 34 -18.58 10.13 -11.22
N LEU A 35 -19.23 11.11 -10.60
CA LEU A 35 -20.50 10.91 -9.90
C LEU A 35 -21.58 10.39 -10.85
N ILE A 36 -21.73 10.98 -12.04
CA ILE A 36 -22.72 10.55 -13.05
C ILE A 36 -22.45 9.09 -13.47
N ALA A 37 -21.21 8.75 -13.81
CA ALA A 37 -20.85 7.41 -14.25
C ALA A 37 -21.11 6.35 -13.17
N LEU A 38 -20.69 6.62 -11.93
CA LEU A 38 -20.87 5.68 -10.82
C LEU A 38 -22.34 5.51 -10.45
N THR A 39 -23.10 6.61 -10.37
CA THR A 39 -24.55 6.54 -10.11
C THR A 39 -25.25 5.74 -11.19
N ALA A 40 -24.95 5.97 -12.48
CA ALA A 40 -25.56 5.23 -13.58
C ALA A 40 -25.29 3.71 -13.48
N ILE A 41 -24.06 3.32 -13.18
CA ILE A 41 -23.67 1.90 -13.09
C ILE A 41 -24.28 1.23 -11.86
N LEU A 42 -24.06 1.81 -10.67
CA LEU A 42 -24.41 1.18 -9.40
C LEU A 42 -25.92 1.17 -9.16
N LEU A 43 -26.62 2.28 -9.47
CA LEU A 43 -28.07 2.36 -9.31
C LEU A 43 -28.79 1.41 -10.26
N THR A 44 -28.29 1.27 -11.49
CA THR A 44 -28.82 0.29 -12.45
C THR A 44 -28.65 -1.13 -11.91
N LEU A 45 -27.45 -1.45 -11.42
CA LEU A 45 -27.16 -2.78 -10.86
C LEU A 45 -28.02 -3.08 -9.63
N ALA A 46 -28.12 -2.14 -8.69
CA ALA A 46 -28.95 -2.25 -7.49
C ALA A 46 -30.43 -2.43 -7.85
N THR A 47 -30.94 -1.67 -8.83
CA THR A 47 -32.32 -1.77 -9.31
C THR A 47 -32.60 -3.13 -9.94
N VAL A 48 -31.72 -3.63 -10.81
CA VAL A 48 -31.87 -4.94 -11.48
C VAL A 48 -31.87 -6.08 -10.45
N ILE A 49 -30.95 -6.06 -9.50
CA ILE A 49 -30.84 -7.11 -8.47
C ILE A 49 -32.04 -7.07 -7.53
N THR A 50 -32.48 -5.88 -7.10
CA THR A 50 -33.69 -5.72 -6.28
C THR A 50 -34.94 -6.18 -7.05
N ALA A 51 -35.08 -5.84 -8.34
CA ALA A 51 -36.18 -6.30 -9.16
C ALA A 51 -36.23 -7.84 -9.26
N GLY A 52 -35.08 -8.49 -9.45
CA GLY A 52 -35.00 -9.95 -9.46
C GLY A 52 -35.34 -10.58 -8.10
N ARG A 53 -34.99 -9.93 -6.98
CA ARG A 53 -35.45 -10.31 -5.63
C ARG A 53 -36.98 -10.22 -5.52
N LEU A 54 -37.58 -9.10 -5.91
CA LEU A 54 -39.03 -8.89 -5.83
C LEU A 54 -39.79 -9.87 -6.72
N TYR A 55 -39.28 -10.15 -7.91
CA TYR A 55 -39.86 -11.12 -8.83
C TYR A 55 -39.90 -12.54 -8.24
N MET A 56 -38.86 -12.95 -7.50
CA MET A 56 -38.83 -14.24 -6.81
C MET A 56 -39.81 -14.31 -5.63
N ASN A 57 -39.98 -13.20 -4.91
CA ASN A 57 -40.83 -13.13 -3.72
C ASN A 57 -42.26 -12.63 -4.03
N ARG A 58 -42.62 -12.43 -5.31
CA ARG A 58 -43.87 -11.77 -5.74
C ARG A 58 -45.17 -12.38 -5.17
N ASN A 59 -45.16 -13.67 -4.87
CA ASN A 59 -46.33 -14.38 -4.34
C ASN A 59 -46.43 -14.32 -2.81
N ALA A 60 -45.39 -13.83 -2.11
CA ALA A 60 -45.32 -13.78 -0.65
C ALA A 60 -44.26 -12.75 -0.18
N LEU A 61 -44.50 -11.46 -0.45
CA LEU A 61 -43.60 -10.38 -0.03
C LEU A 61 -43.57 -10.27 1.51
N LYS A 62 -42.36 -10.21 2.08
CA LYS A 62 -42.14 -10.09 3.52
C LYS A 62 -41.70 -8.67 3.88
N LEU A 63 -41.70 -8.34 5.17
CA LEU A 63 -41.29 -7.02 5.67
C LEU A 63 -39.90 -6.60 5.17
N ALA A 64 -38.95 -7.53 5.06
CA ALA A 64 -37.62 -7.28 4.51
C ALA A 64 -37.64 -6.83 3.04
N ASP A 65 -38.62 -7.26 2.25
CA ASP A 65 -38.76 -6.87 0.84
C ASP A 65 -39.35 -5.46 0.72
N TYR A 66 -40.32 -5.11 1.58
CA TYR A 66 -40.85 -3.75 1.67
C TYR A 66 -39.77 -2.76 2.13
N CYS A 67 -38.97 -3.11 3.14
CA CYS A 67 -37.82 -2.29 3.55
C CYS A 67 -36.82 -2.09 2.39
N MET A 68 -36.60 -3.11 1.55
CA MET A 68 -35.70 -2.97 0.41
C MET A 68 -36.27 -2.07 -0.70
N ILE A 69 -37.59 -2.12 -0.95
CA ILE A 69 -38.27 -1.20 -1.88
C ILE A 69 -38.14 0.25 -1.39
N VAL A 70 -38.41 0.47 -0.11
CA VAL A 70 -38.31 1.79 0.51
C VAL A 70 -36.86 2.28 0.49
N GLY A 71 -35.90 1.40 0.78
CA GLY A 71 -34.46 1.70 0.67
C GLY A 71 -34.04 2.12 -0.73
N LEU A 72 -34.48 1.40 -1.78
CA LEU A 72 -34.19 1.77 -3.16
C LEU A 72 -34.84 3.11 -3.55
N ALA A 73 -36.06 3.40 -3.07
CA ALA A 73 -36.72 4.68 -3.33
C ALA A 73 -35.95 5.86 -2.71
N PHE A 74 -35.48 5.72 -1.47
CA PHE A 74 -34.63 6.72 -0.83
C PHE A 74 -33.25 6.83 -1.49
N ASP A 75 -32.68 5.73 -2.00
CA ASP A 75 -31.42 5.77 -2.74
C ASP A 75 -31.55 6.48 -4.10
N ILE A 76 -32.66 6.28 -4.82
CA ILE A 76 -32.98 7.08 -6.01
C ILE A 76 -33.14 8.56 -5.64
N GLY A 77 -33.78 8.84 -4.49
CA GLY A 77 -33.95 10.19 -3.95
C GLY A 77 -32.62 10.88 -3.68
N ILE A 78 -31.71 10.23 -2.92
CA ILE A 78 -30.39 10.81 -2.61
C ILE A 78 -29.54 10.95 -3.87
N ALA A 79 -29.56 9.97 -4.78
CA ALA A 79 -28.85 10.04 -6.03
C ALA A 79 -29.31 11.23 -6.90
N SER A 80 -30.61 11.48 -6.92
CA SER A 80 -31.19 12.62 -7.65
C SER A 80 -30.76 13.96 -7.04
N VAL A 81 -30.74 14.08 -5.71
CA VAL A 81 -30.29 15.29 -5.01
C VAL A 81 -28.80 15.53 -5.22
N LEU A 82 -27.96 14.51 -5.10
CA LEU A 82 -26.51 14.62 -5.32
C LEU A 82 -26.19 14.97 -6.78
N LEU A 83 -26.93 14.41 -7.75
CA LEU A 83 -26.78 14.79 -9.16
C LEU A 83 -27.25 16.22 -9.43
N ALA A 84 -28.32 16.68 -8.78
CA ALA A 84 -28.80 18.06 -8.90
C ALA A 84 -27.80 19.06 -8.31
N SER A 85 -27.12 18.66 -7.22
CA SER A 85 -26.04 19.44 -6.59
C SER A 85 -24.66 19.24 -7.24
N SER A 86 -24.55 18.45 -8.32
CA SER A 86 -23.25 18.02 -8.84
C SER A 86 -22.38 19.14 -9.39
N ASN A 87 -22.99 20.25 -9.76
CA ASN A 87 -22.28 21.45 -10.19
C ASN A 87 -21.41 22.03 -9.05
N ASN A 88 -21.70 21.74 -7.77
CA ASN A 88 -20.94 22.25 -6.62
C ASN A 88 -19.74 21.37 -6.23
N TYR A 89 -19.51 20.24 -6.91
CA TYR A 89 -18.43 19.30 -6.61
C TYR A 89 -17.14 19.63 -7.37
N ARG A 90 -16.72 20.89 -7.23
CA ARG A 90 -15.49 21.48 -7.75
C ARG A 90 -14.81 22.28 -6.63
N HIS A 91 -13.64 22.84 -6.89
CA HIS A 91 -12.96 23.65 -5.88
C HIS A 91 -13.76 24.92 -5.52
N PRO A 92 -13.78 25.38 -4.25
CA PRO A 92 -14.50 26.57 -3.82
C PRO A 92 -14.10 27.84 -4.56
N TRP A 93 -12.82 27.99 -4.91
CA TRP A 93 -12.35 29.13 -5.70
C TRP A 93 -12.79 29.10 -7.16
N ASP A 94 -13.33 27.99 -7.65
CA ASP A 94 -13.91 27.85 -8.99
C ASP A 94 -15.45 27.75 -8.95
N THR A 95 -16.07 28.00 -7.79
CA THR A 95 -17.52 27.88 -7.58
C THR A 95 -18.16 29.25 -7.34
N PRO A 96 -19.09 29.71 -8.20
CA PRO A 96 -19.87 30.91 -7.95
C PRO A 96 -20.70 30.80 -6.66
N ILE A 97 -20.71 31.85 -5.84
CA ILE A 97 -21.47 31.89 -4.58
C ILE A 97 -22.97 31.64 -4.82
N CYS A 98 -23.52 32.10 -5.94
CA CYS A 98 -24.94 31.97 -6.27
C CYS A 98 -25.41 30.52 -6.55
N TRP A 99 -24.52 29.54 -6.68
CA TRP A 99 -24.86 28.13 -6.91
C TRP A 99 -25.06 27.31 -5.64
N TYR A 100 -24.78 27.89 -4.47
CA TYR A 100 -25.07 27.26 -3.19
C TYR A 100 -26.58 27.33 -2.92
N THR A 101 -27.28 26.20 -2.97
CA THR A 101 -28.75 26.11 -2.96
C THR A 101 -29.28 25.37 -1.73
N THR A 102 -30.61 25.42 -1.53
CA THR A 102 -31.37 24.74 -0.46
C THR A 102 -31.38 23.20 -0.53
N LEU A 103 -30.61 22.59 -1.45
CA LEU A 103 -30.61 21.14 -1.69
C LEU A 103 -29.88 20.34 -0.59
N THR A 104 -29.00 20.98 0.17
CA THR A 104 -28.30 20.37 1.33
C THR A 104 -29.26 19.93 2.43
N PHE A 105 -30.34 20.70 2.66
CA PHE A 105 -31.39 20.34 3.60
C PHE A 105 -32.13 19.05 3.19
N VAL A 106 -32.40 18.90 1.90
CA VAL A 106 -33.06 17.70 1.36
C VAL A 106 -32.13 16.48 1.47
N GLU A 107 -30.83 16.66 1.27
CA GLU A 107 -29.82 15.61 1.44
C GLU A 107 -29.85 15.02 2.85
N VAL A 108 -29.86 15.88 3.87
CA VAL A 108 -29.88 15.50 5.29
C VAL A 108 -31.16 14.76 5.70
N LEU A 109 -32.30 15.14 5.13
CA LEU A 109 -33.56 14.45 5.37
C LEU A 109 -33.59 13.02 4.80
N VAL A 110 -32.89 12.80 3.70
CA VAL A 110 -32.96 11.56 2.91
C VAL A 110 -31.85 10.58 3.31
N VAL A 111 -30.68 11.06 3.75
CA VAL A 111 -29.50 10.21 4.00
C VAL A 111 -29.71 9.17 5.11
N GLY A 112 -30.35 9.54 6.23
CA GLY A 112 -30.63 8.63 7.34
C GLY A 112 -31.54 7.46 6.93
N PRO A 113 -32.71 7.72 6.34
CA PRO A 113 -33.56 6.69 5.76
C PRO A 113 -32.85 5.83 4.71
N ALA A 114 -32.09 6.44 3.80
CA ALA A 114 -31.37 5.73 2.73
C ALA A 114 -30.36 4.70 3.29
N LEU A 115 -29.69 5.02 4.40
CA LEU A 115 -28.78 4.09 5.09
C LEU A 115 -29.54 3.05 5.92
N PHE A 116 -30.62 3.44 6.60
CA PHE A 116 -31.35 2.56 7.50
C PHE A 116 -32.08 1.41 6.80
N PHE A 117 -32.88 1.70 5.77
CA PHE A 117 -33.81 0.72 5.21
C PHE A 117 -33.15 -0.51 4.55
N PRO A 118 -32.06 -0.37 3.76
CA PRO A 118 -31.31 -1.51 3.22
C PRO A 118 -30.70 -2.39 4.33
N LYS A 119 -30.15 -1.77 5.38
CA LYS A 119 -29.54 -2.47 6.53
C LYS A 119 -30.59 -3.15 7.41
N ALA A 120 -31.73 -2.50 7.62
CA ALA A 120 -32.89 -3.09 8.27
C ALA A 120 -33.41 -4.32 7.51
N ALA A 121 -33.45 -4.27 6.18
CA ALA A 121 -33.81 -5.40 5.35
C ALA A 121 -32.87 -6.61 5.53
N ILE A 122 -31.57 -6.38 5.77
CA ILE A 122 -30.59 -7.44 6.07
C ILE A 122 -30.85 -8.07 7.44
N PHE A 123 -31.07 -7.27 8.50
CA PHE A 123 -31.41 -7.82 9.82
C PHE A 123 -32.74 -8.59 9.82
N LEU A 124 -33.75 -8.06 9.13
CA LEU A 124 -35.04 -8.75 8.97
C LEU A 124 -34.88 -10.05 8.18
N PHE A 125 -33.95 -10.10 7.22
CA PHE A 125 -33.61 -11.32 6.50
C PHE A 125 -32.90 -12.34 7.42
N TYR A 126 -31.98 -11.92 8.29
CA TYR A 126 -31.37 -12.80 9.28
C TYR A 126 -32.40 -13.38 10.26
N LEU A 127 -33.37 -12.59 10.70
CA LEU A 127 -34.49 -13.07 11.52
C LEU A 127 -35.35 -14.13 10.82
N GLN A 128 -35.43 -14.09 9.49
CA GLN A 128 -36.18 -15.08 8.71
C GLN A 128 -35.41 -16.38 8.50
N ILE A 129 -34.09 -16.33 8.26
CA ILE A 129 -33.27 -17.51 7.98
C ILE A 129 -32.86 -18.24 9.26
N PHE A 130 -32.48 -17.50 10.30
CA PHE A 130 -31.95 -18.05 11.54
C PHE A 130 -32.97 -17.98 12.68
N SER A 131 -34.26 -18.13 12.37
CA SER A 131 -35.37 -18.00 13.34
C SER A 131 -35.27 -18.93 14.54
N VAL A 132 -34.54 -20.05 14.39
CA VAL A 132 -34.30 -21.08 15.41
C VAL A 132 -33.10 -20.73 16.32
N ASN A 133 -32.15 -19.91 15.86
CA ASN A 133 -30.96 -19.55 16.64
C ASN A 133 -31.23 -18.30 17.49
N GLU A 134 -31.34 -18.50 18.80
CA GLU A 134 -31.68 -17.44 19.74
C GLU A 134 -30.65 -16.30 19.77
N VAL A 135 -29.36 -16.60 19.59
CA VAL A 135 -28.27 -15.60 19.57
C VAL A 135 -28.39 -14.69 18.35
N ILE A 136 -28.56 -15.25 17.15
CA ILE A 136 -28.74 -14.44 15.93
C ILE A 136 -30.06 -13.66 16.00
N ARG A 137 -31.10 -14.25 16.58
CA ARG A 137 -32.41 -13.61 16.70
C ARG A 137 -32.38 -12.40 17.63
N ILE A 138 -31.78 -12.52 18.81
CA ILE A 138 -31.62 -11.41 19.75
C ILE A 138 -30.66 -10.38 19.16
N GLY A 139 -29.52 -10.82 18.62
CA GLY A 139 -28.55 -9.93 18.00
C GLY A 139 -29.13 -9.14 16.81
N SER A 140 -29.95 -9.74 15.95
CA SER A 140 -30.56 -9.02 14.83
C SER A 140 -31.56 -7.96 15.28
N LYS A 141 -32.29 -8.19 16.40
CA LYS A 141 -33.18 -7.17 16.99
C LYS A 141 -32.38 -6.02 17.59
N ILE A 142 -31.29 -6.33 18.31
CA ILE A 142 -30.37 -5.33 18.86
C ILE A 142 -29.76 -4.50 17.73
N GLY A 143 -29.27 -5.15 16.67
CA GLY A 143 -28.71 -4.49 15.49
C GLY A 143 -29.71 -3.57 14.79
N LEU A 144 -30.98 -3.98 14.67
CA LEU A 144 -32.04 -3.15 14.09
C LEU A 144 -32.31 -1.88 14.92
N VAL A 145 -32.37 -2.01 16.25
CA VAL A 145 -32.53 -0.87 17.16
C VAL A 145 -31.30 0.04 17.12
N ALA A 146 -30.09 -0.55 17.11
CA ALA A 146 -28.84 0.20 17.03
C ALA A 146 -28.73 0.98 15.71
N ALA A 147 -29.12 0.38 14.58
CA ALA A 147 -29.17 1.08 13.29
C ALA A 147 -30.18 2.24 13.31
N PHE A 148 -31.35 2.05 13.92
CA PHE A 148 -32.33 3.13 14.07
C PHE A 148 -31.77 4.29 14.90
N LEU A 149 -31.19 3.99 16.06
CA LEU A 149 -30.59 4.99 16.96
C LEU A 149 -29.33 5.64 16.39
N GLY A 150 -28.61 4.97 15.50
CA GLY A 150 -27.42 5.51 14.84
C GLY A 150 -27.75 6.50 13.72
N TYR A 151 -28.80 6.23 12.94
CA TYR A 151 -29.11 7.03 11.75
C TYR A 151 -30.14 8.12 11.97
N PHE A 152 -31.23 7.85 12.70
CA PHE A 152 -32.34 8.81 12.82
C PHE A 152 -32.06 9.99 13.76
N PRO A 153 -31.58 9.80 15.00
CA PRO A 153 -31.33 10.92 15.92
C PRO A 153 -30.36 11.96 15.37
N ALA A 154 -29.26 11.51 14.75
CA ALA A 154 -28.30 12.40 14.11
C ALA A 154 -28.91 13.13 12.90
N SER A 155 -29.71 12.44 12.08
CA SER A 155 -30.41 13.06 10.94
C SER A 155 -31.41 14.13 11.41
N PHE A 156 -32.18 13.86 12.48
CA PHE A 156 -33.11 14.84 13.06
C PHE A 156 -32.39 16.02 13.72
N ALA A 157 -31.22 15.79 14.34
CA ALA A 157 -30.41 16.86 14.90
C ALA A 157 -29.82 17.77 13.81
N LEU A 158 -29.50 17.23 12.64
CA LEU A 158 -29.00 18.01 11.49
C LEU A 158 -30.08 18.90 10.87
N ILE A 159 -31.35 18.48 10.87
CA ILE A 159 -32.49 19.33 10.46
C ILE A 159 -32.51 20.66 11.22
N TYR A 160 -32.13 20.67 12.50
CA TYR A 160 -32.06 21.90 13.29
C TYR A 160 -30.99 22.88 12.78
N TYR A 161 -29.86 22.37 12.28
CA TYR A 161 -28.77 23.20 11.75
C TYR A 161 -29.00 23.64 10.30
N ASP A 162 -29.77 22.86 9.54
CA ASP A 162 -29.95 23.06 8.10
C ASP A 162 -31.31 23.67 7.72
N ALA A 163 -32.23 23.88 8.68
CA ALA A 163 -33.54 24.51 8.44
C ALA A 163 -33.59 25.98 8.90
N PRO A 164 -34.33 26.86 8.19
CA PRO A 164 -34.57 28.23 8.65
C PRO A 164 -35.48 28.26 9.88
N HIS A 165 -35.09 29.05 10.88
CA HIS A 165 -35.92 29.28 12.07
C HIS A 165 -36.98 30.36 11.81
N ILE A 166 -37.97 30.47 12.70
CA ILE A 166 -39.06 31.45 12.57
C ILE A 166 -38.47 32.86 12.43
N GLY A 167 -38.74 33.52 11.30
CA GLY A 167 -38.23 34.85 10.97
C GLY A 167 -36.92 34.89 10.17
N GLN A 168 -36.30 33.74 9.89
CA GLN A 168 -35.11 33.63 9.03
C GLN A 168 -35.50 33.19 7.61
N THR A 169 -34.79 33.71 6.61
CA THR A 169 -34.83 33.23 5.22
C THR A 169 -33.83 32.09 5.00
N TRP A 170 -33.94 31.37 3.88
CA TRP A 170 -32.94 30.36 3.49
C TRP A 170 -31.55 30.98 3.26
N GLU A 171 -31.51 32.23 2.80
CA GLU A 171 -30.27 33.00 2.62
C GLU A 171 -29.60 33.29 3.97
N ASP A 172 -30.38 33.57 5.01
CA ASP A 172 -29.87 33.77 6.37
C ASP A 172 -29.22 32.50 6.92
N VAL A 173 -29.76 31.31 6.62
CA VAL A 173 -29.19 30.01 7.06
C VAL A 173 -27.86 29.73 6.36
N ILE A 174 -27.78 29.98 5.05
CA ILE A 174 -26.57 29.76 4.26
C ILE A 174 -25.44 30.70 4.71
N THR A 175 -25.76 31.96 5.03
CA THR A 175 -24.76 32.99 5.38
C THR A 175 -24.34 32.98 6.85
N SER A 176 -25.05 32.26 7.72
CA SER A 176 -24.81 32.26 9.17
C SER A 176 -23.84 31.18 9.66
N GLY A 177 -23.31 30.35 8.75
CA GLY A 177 -22.32 29.30 9.07
C GLY A 177 -22.87 28.16 9.93
N TYR A 178 -24.18 28.07 10.12
CA TYR A 178 -24.81 26.97 10.85
C TYR A 178 -24.66 25.60 10.17
N PRO A 179 -24.72 25.48 8.82
CA PRO A 179 -24.50 24.19 8.15
C PRO A 179 -23.13 23.56 8.45
N GLU A 180 -22.08 24.37 8.66
CA GLU A 180 -20.75 23.88 9.04
C GLU A 180 -20.73 23.22 10.43
N LYS A 181 -21.61 23.65 11.33
CA LYS A 181 -21.79 23.02 12.66
C LYS A 181 -22.47 21.66 12.56
N GLY A 182 -23.04 21.32 11.41
CA GLY A 182 -23.59 19.99 11.09
C GLY A 182 -22.53 18.95 10.71
N ILE A 183 -21.30 19.35 10.37
CA ILE A 183 -20.23 18.42 9.93
C ILE A 183 -19.96 17.29 10.96
N PRO A 184 -19.85 17.57 12.29
CA PRO A 184 -19.71 16.52 13.29
C PRO A 184 -20.88 15.52 13.33
N GLY A 185 -22.10 15.97 13.06
CA GLY A 185 -23.28 15.10 12.99
C GLY A 185 -23.22 14.16 11.78
N GLY A 186 -22.73 14.66 10.63
CA GLY A 186 -22.44 13.83 9.46
C GLY A 186 -21.38 12.75 9.73
N ILE A 187 -20.35 13.06 10.55
CA ILE A 187 -19.34 12.10 10.98
C ILE A 187 -19.95 11.04 11.92
N ALA A 188 -20.81 11.44 12.85
CA ALA A 188 -21.52 10.51 13.73
C ALA A 188 -22.36 9.49 12.94
N ILE A 189 -23.05 9.93 11.89
CA ILE A 189 -23.77 9.04 10.95
C ILE A 189 -22.80 8.07 10.25
N GLY A 190 -21.64 8.55 9.79
CA GLY A 190 -20.62 7.72 9.17
C GLY A 190 -20.04 6.66 10.13
N VAL A 191 -19.76 7.03 11.38
CA VAL A 191 -19.30 6.10 12.42
C VAL A 191 -20.35 5.04 12.71
N ALA A 192 -21.62 5.45 12.89
CA ALA A 192 -22.73 4.54 13.06
C ALA A 192 -22.83 3.56 11.87
N SER A 193 -22.58 4.05 10.65
CA SER A 193 -22.66 3.20 9.46
C SER A 193 -21.60 2.11 9.41
N VAL A 194 -20.34 2.45 9.70
CA VAL A 194 -19.25 1.47 9.82
C VAL A 194 -19.54 0.43 10.89
N ILE A 195 -20.03 0.87 12.07
CA ILE A 195 -20.36 -0.04 13.17
C ILE A 195 -21.47 -1.01 12.77
N VAL A 196 -22.54 -0.52 12.12
CA VAL A 196 -23.65 -1.37 11.68
C VAL A 196 -23.21 -2.36 10.61
N ASP A 197 -22.37 -1.98 9.64
CA ASP A 197 -21.88 -2.89 8.60
C ASP A 197 -20.93 -3.97 9.15
N ILE A 198 -20.05 -3.61 10.08
CA ILE A 198 -19.22 -4.58 10.81
C ILE A 198 -20.12 -5.54 11.60
N TYR A 199 -21.14 -5.03 12.27
CA TYR A 199 -22.08 -5.85 13.03
C TYR A 199 -22.86 -6.82 12.13
N ILE A 200 -23.37 -6.35 10.98
CA ILE A 200 -24.05 -7.17 9.97
C ILE A 200 -23.13 -8.29 9.45
N PHE A 201 -21.84 -7.98 9.27
CA PHE A 201 -20.85 -8.95 8.79
C PHE A 201 -20.50 -10.00 9.85
N ILE A 202 -20.30 -9.60 11.11
CA ILE A 202 -19.85 -10.50 12.18
C ILE A 202 -20.98 -11.38 12.70
N LEU A 203 -22.20 -10.85 12.83
CA LEU A 203 -23.32 -11.53 13.51
C LEU A 203 -23.58 -12.99 13.04
N PRO A 204 -23.50 -13.34 11.74
CA PRO A 204 -23.75 -14.72 11.30
C PRO A 204 -22.52 -15.65 11.40
N LEU A 205 -21.29 -15.10 11.48
CA LEU A 205 -20.05 -15.87 11.32
C LEU A 205 -19.89 -17.02 12.33
N PRO A 206 -20.14 -16.84 13.64
CA PRO A 206 -19.97 -17.93 14.61
C PRO A 206 -20.88 -19.13 14.35
N THR A 207 -22.10 -18.87 13.87
CA THR A 207 -23.07 -19.93 13.54
C THR A 207 -22.70 -20.62 12.22
N ILE A 208 -22.04 -19.91 11.32
CA ILE A 208 -21.61 -20.45 10.03
C ILE A 208 -20.36 -21.33 10.19
N PHE A 209 -19.41 -20.93 11.02
CA PHE A 209 -18.22 -21.73 11.29
C PHE A 209 -18.53 -23.03 12.04
N SER A 210 -19.64 -23.08 12.79
CA SER A 210 -20.12 -24.30 13.45
C SER A 210 -20.98 -25.21 12.56
N LEU A 211 -21.40 -24.75 11.37
CA LEU A 211 -22.21 -25.54 10.43
C LEU A 211 -21.33 -26.46 9.56
N ASN A 212 -21.45 -27.78 9.77
CA ASN A 212 -20.71 -28.79 8.99
C ASN A 212 -21.41 -29.06 7.64
N ILE A 213 -21.23 -28.16 6.67
CA ILE A 213 -21.89 -28.21 5.35
C ILE A 213 -20.95 -28.57 4.19
N ALA A 214 -21.51 -29.19 3.14
CA ALA A 214 -20.79 -29.57 1.92
C ALA A 214 -20.08 -28.37 1.25
N ARG A 215 -18.88 -28.60 0.67
CA ARG A 215 -17.98 -27.55 0.13
C ARG A 215 -18.68 -26.58 -0.84
N SER A 216 -19.61 -27.05 -1.66
CA SER A 216 -20.38 -26.20 -2.59
C SER A 216 -21.32 -25.21 -1.90
N LYS A 217 -21.93 -25.61 -0.77
CA LYS A 217 -22.75 -24.72 0.06
C LYS A 217 -21.88 -23.76 0.87
N LYS A 218 -20.69 -24.21 1.29
CA LYS A 218 -19.70 -23.36 1.98
C LYS A 218 -19.16 -22.25 1.07
N ILE A 219 -18.89 -22.54 -0.21
CA ILE A 219 -18.46 -21.54 -1.21
C ILE A 219 -19.55 -20.50 -1.47
N GLN A 220 -20.81 -20.92 -1.64
CA GLN A 220 -21.93 -19.98 -1.84
C GLN A 220 -22.11 -19.04 -0.66
N LEU A 221 -21.90 -19.56 0.55
CA LEU A 221 -21.93 -18.78 1.77
C LEU A 221 -20.75 -17.81 1.82
N ILE A 222 -19.52 -18.26 1.55
CA ILE A 222 -18.34 -17.40 1.46
C ILE A 222 -18.54 -16.25 0.47
N CYS A 223 -19.05 -16.50 -0.74
CA CYS A 223 -19.34 -15.45 -1.73
C CYS A 223 -20.36 -14.41 -1.22
N LEU A 224 -21.33 -14.82 -0.39
CA LEU A 224 -22.31 -13.95 0.24
C LEU A 224 -21.70 -13.09 1.36
N PHE A 225 -20.64 -13.57 2.03
CA PHE A 225 -19.86 -12.78 3.00
C PHE A 225 -18.82 -11.87 2.35
N THR A 226 -18.20 -12.29 1.24
CA THR A 226 -17.30 -11.43 0.46
C THR A 226 -18.03 -10.20 -0.06
N THR A 227 -19.31 -10.34 -0.43
CA THR A 227 -20.15 -9.21 -0.84
C THR A 227 -20.49 -8.29 0.34
N ALA A 228 -20.75 -8.82 1.53
CA ALA A 228 -20.92 -8.01 2.75
C ALA A 228 -19.64 -7.24 3.18
N PHE A 229 -18.45 -7.76 2.87
CA PHE A 229 -17.18 -7.06 3.13
C PHE A 229 -17.04 -5.76 2.31
N PHE A 230 -17.53 -5.74 1.06
CA PHE A 230 -17.53 -4.51 0.25
C PHE A 230 -18.40 -3.40 0.87
N GLY A 231 -19.46 -3.77 1.61
CA GLY A 231 -20.24 -2.81 2.39
C GLY A 231 -19.39 -2.08 3.42
N ILE A 232 -18.58 -2.82 4.19
CA ILE A 232 -17.65 -2.24 5.18
C ILE A 232 -16.65 -1.29 4.51
N VAL A 233 -16.06 -1.71 3.39
CA VAL A 233 -15.09 -0.88 2.66
C VAL A 233 -15.71 0.43 2.17
N ALA A 234 -16.93 0.37 1.64
CA ALA A 234 -17.64 1.56 1.18
C ALA A 234 -17.94 2.53 2.34
N SER A 235 -18.43 2.01 3.48
CA SER A 235 -18.76 2.81 4.66
C SER A 235 -17.52 3.43 5.33
N VAL A 236 -16.40 2.69 5.39
CA VAL A 236 -15.12 3.22 5.88
C VAL A 236 -14.59 4.31 4.97
N THR A 237 -14.68 4.11 3.65
CA THR A 237 -14.27 5.12 2.66
C THR A 237 -15.11 6.39 2.80
N CYS A 238 -16.44 6.24 2.96
CA CYS A 238 -17.32 7.38 3.21
C CYS A 238 -16.97 8.11 4.51
N LEU A 239 -16.68 7.40 5.60
CA LEU A 239 -16.26 8.00 6.87
C LEU A 239 -14.94 8.77 6.74
N VAL A 240 -13.94 8.22 6.04
CA VAL A 240 -12.65 8.90 5.82
C VAL A 240 -12.86 10.24 5.11
N PHE A 241 -13.69 10.29 4.07
CA PHE A 241 -13.98 11.56 3.39
C PHE A 241 -14.81 12.52 4.25
N ARG A 242 -15.74 12.02 5.08
CA ARG A 242 -16.47 12.85 6.05
C ARG A 242 -15.56 13.47 7.11
N VAL A 243 -14.54 12.75 7.59
CA VAL A 243 -13.55 13.30 8.54
C VAL A 243 -12.70 14.38 7.88
N LYS A 244 -12.36 14.23 6.59
CA LYS A 244 -11.61 15.26 5.84
C LYS A 244 -12.36 16.58 5.69
N LEU A 245 -13.70 16.59 5.83
CA LEU A 245 -14.47 17.83 5.86
C LEU A 245 -14.16 18.72 7.08
N LEU A 246 -13.58 18.17 8.16
CA LEU A 246 -13.14 18.98 9.32
C LEU A 246 -11.94 19.88 9.01
N GLY A 247 -11.18 19.58 7.95
CA GLY A 247 -9.99 20.33 7.56
C GLY A 247 -10.28 21.70 6.93
N LEU A 248 -11.53 21.98 6.54
CA LEU A 248 -12.06 23.24 5.98
C LEU A 248 -11.33 23.86 4.75
N ASP A 249 -10.18 23.34 4.30
CA ASP A 249 -9.38 23.94 3.22
C ASP A 249 -10.05 23.89 1.82
N ASP A 250 -10.84 22.86 1.55
CA ASP A 250 -11.47 22.62 0.24
C ASP A 250 -12.81 21.88 0.38
N ILE A 251 -13.80 22.57 0.95
CA ILE A 251 -15.08 21.96 1.32
C ILE A 251 -15.88 21.46 0.10
N GLY A 252 -15.79 22.15 -1.05
CA GLY A 252 -16.49 21.78 -2.29
C GLY A 252 -15.98 20.46 -2.88
N TRP A 253 -14.66 20.31 -3.01
CA TRP A 253 -14.06 19.09 -3.53
C TRP A 253 -14.24 17.90 -2.60
N GLN A 254 -14.07 18.10 -1.28
CA GLN A 254 -14.27 17.02 -0.31
C GLN A 254 -15.74 16.58 -0.25
N SER A 255 -16.70 17.52 -0.39
CA SER A 255 -18.13 17.19 -0.44
C SER A 255 -18.48 16.32 -1.66
N GLY A 256 -17.83 16.57 -2.82
CA GLY A 256 -17.97 15.70 -3.99
C GLY A 256 -17.45 14.27 -3.76
N ARG A 257 -16.36 14.11 -3.02
CA ARG A 257 -15.83 12.78 -2.66
C ARG A 257 -16.75 12.06 -1.66
N VAL A 258 -17.35 12.79 -0.73
CA VAL A 258 -18.37 12.26 0.18
C VAL A 258 -19.61 11.81 -0.60
N ALA A 259 -20.09 12.61 -1.55
CA ALA A 259 -21.22 12.26 -2.42
C ALA A 259 -20.99 10.95 -3.19
N ILE A 260 -19.82 10.80 -3.82
CA ILE A 260 -19.43 9.57 -4.53
C ILE A 260 -19.43 8.36 -3.59
N ALA A 261 -18.90 8.53 -2.36
CA ALA A 261 -18.85 7.44 -1.39
C ALA A 261 -20.23 7.07 -0.85
N ILE A 262 -21.14 8.04 -0.66
CA ILE A 262 -22.55 7.78 -0.27
C ILE A 262 -23.25 6.94 -1.33
N ILE A 263 -23.08 7.26 -2.62
CA ILE A 263 -23.65 6.47 -3.72
C ILE A 263 -23.14 5.03 -3.67
N ALA A 264 -21.83 4.84 -3.50
CA ALA A 264 -21.25 3.51 -3.41
C ALA A 264 -21.77 2.73 -2.19
N GLU A 265 -21.81 3.36 -1.02
CA GLU A 265 -22.25 2.75 0.25
C GLU A 265 -23.70 2.26 0.18
N ASN A 266 -24.63 3.13 -0.25
CA ASN A 266 -26.06 2.78 -0.32
C ASN A 266 -26.31 1.67 -1.34
N ASN A 267 -25.73 1.80 -2.54
CA ASN A 267 -25.94 0.83 -3.61
C ASN A 267 -25.36 -0.54 -3.27
N VAL A 268 -24.17 -0.59 -2.65
CA VAL A 268 -23.60 -1.85 -2.17
C VAL A 268 -24.49 -2.48 -1.09
N ALA A 269 -25.01 -1.70 -0.14
CA ALA A 269 -25.93 -2.21 0.89
C ALA A 269 -27.21 -2.81 0.28
N ILE A 270 -27.80 -2.17 -0.74
CA ILE A 270 -28.98 -2.68 -1.46
C ILE A 270 -28.65 -3.96 -2.22
N ILE A 271 -27.51 -4.01 -2.92
CA ILE A 271 -27.05 -5.18 -3.66
C ILE A 271 -26.84 -6.36 -2.71
N VAL A 272 -26.09 -6.16 -1.63
CA VAL A 272 -25.78 -7.19 -0.62
C VAL A 272 -27.06 -7.70 0.01
N GLY A 273 -27.97 -6.81 0.40
CA GLY A 273 -29.24 -7.21 0.99
C GLY A 273 -30.14 -7.98 0.03
N SER A 274 -30.03 -7.77 -1.29
CA SER A 274 -30.87 -8.40 -2.30
C SER A 274 -30.28 -9.65 -2.96
N LEU A 275 -28.97 -9.84 -2.87
CA LEU A 275 -28.22 -10.94 -3.47
C LEU A 275 -28.72 -12.36 -3.10
N PRO A 276 -29.12 -12.66 -1.84
CA PRO A 276 -29.54 -14.01 -1.49
C PRO A 276 -30.82 -14.45 -2.23
N ALA A 277 -31.78 -13.55 -2.41
CA ALA A 277 -33.01 -13.81 -3.14
C ALA A 277 -32.77 -13.81 -4.67
N PHE A 278 -31.93 -12.90 -5.16
CA PHE A 278 -31.53 -12.84 -6.56
C PHE A 278 -30.75 -14.08 -7.02
N ALA A 279 -29.94 -14.70 -6.16
CA ALA A 279 -29.26 -15.94 -6.49
C ALA A 279 -30.24 -17.08 -6.83
N ASN A 280 -31.42 -17.10 -6.23
CA ASN A 280 -32.49 -18.05 -6.57
C ASN A 280 -33.16 -17.74 -7.92
N PHE A 281 -33.25 -16.45 -8.29
CA PHE A 281 -33.70 -16.02 -9.62
C PHE A 281 -32.78 -16.55 -10.73
N LEU A 282 -31.47 -16.35 -10.58
CA LEU A 282 -30.47 -16.85 -11.53
C LEU A 282 -30.55 -18.37 -11.67
N ARG A 283 -30.71 -19.09 -10.56
CA ARG A 283 -30.83 -20.56 -10.58
C ARG A 283 -32.11 -21.05 -11.23
N THR A 284 -33.23 -20.35 -11.08
CA THR A 284 -34.54 -20.85 -11.53
C THR A 284 -34.80 -20.50 -12.98
N TYR A 285 -34.52 -19.27 -13.39
CA TYR A 285 -34.94 -18.74 -14.69
C TYR A 285 -33.78 -18.56 -15.66
N VAL A 286 -32.63 -18.07 -15.18
CA VAL A 286 -31.46 -17.86 -16.05
C VAL A 286 -30.78 -19.20 -16.36
N SER A 287 -30.79 -20.16 -15.43
CA SER A 287 -30.14 -21.47 -15.65
C SER A 287 -30.80 -22.35 -16.72
N GLN A 288 -32.04 -22.04 -17.10
CA GLN A 288 -32.80 -22.76 -18.13
C GLN A 288 -32.71 -22.13 -19.53
N ALA A 289 -32.26 -20.87 -19.63
CA ALA A 289 -32.13 -20.15 -20.90
C ALA A 289 -31.05 -20.78 -21.80
N THR A 290 -31.32 -20.88 -23.10
CA THR A 290 -30.44 -21.52 -24.11
C THR A 290 -29.04 -20.92 -24.13
N PHE A 291 -28.92 -19.61 -23.88
CA PHE A 291 -27.66 -18.90 -23.72
C PHE A 291 -26.85 -19.35 -22.49
N TYR A 292 -27.51 -19.54 -21.32
CA TYR A 292 -26.86 -20.05 -20.12
C TYR A 292 -26.54 -21.55 -20.22
N LYS A 293 -27.33 -22.34 -20.96
CA LYS A 293 -26.97 -23.73 -21.29
C LYS A 293 -25.77 -23.79 -22.24
N SER A 294 -25.66 -22.89 -23.20
CA SER A 294 -24.47 -22.74 -24.06
C SER A 294 -23.23 -22.25 -23.30
N LEU A 295 -23.42 -21.38 -22.30
CA LEU A 295 -22.36 -20.92 -21.40
C LEU A 295 -21.96 -22.05 -20.44
N ARG A 296 -22.94 -22.81 -19.91
CA ARG A 296 -22.76 -23.97 -19.02
C ARG A 296 -22.16 -25.19 -19.73
N SER A 297 -22.46 -25.39 -21.01
CA SER A 297 -21.86 -26.45 -21.84
C SER A 297 -20.44 -26.12 -22.29
N LYS A 298 -20.09 -24.83 -22.38
CA LYS A 298 -18.69 -24.37 -22.49
C LYS A 298 -17.96 -24.36 -21.14
N LEU A 299 -18.69 -24.26 -20.02
CA LEU A 299 -18.23 -24.36 -18.63
C LEU A 299 -18.33 -25.80 -18.05
N SER A 300 -18.48 -26.81 -18.92
CA SER A 300 -18.54 -28.23 -18.54
C SER A 300 -17.41 -29.01 -19.20
N PHE A 301 -16.30 -29.17 -18.49
CA PHE A 301 -15.40 -30.33 -18.64
C PHE A 301 -15.65 -31.21 -17.40
N GLY A 302 -16.43 -32.28 -17.47
CA GLY A 302 -16.09 -33.49 -18.23
C GLY A 302 -15.62 -34.57 -17.26
N SER A 303 -16.57 -35.22 -16.58
CA SER A 303 -16.47 -36.66 -16.30
C SER A 303 -17.64 -37.29 -17.04
N SER A 304 -17.35 -37.89 -18.18
CA SER A 304 -18.13 -39.01 -18.70
C SER A 304 -17.24 -39.78 -19.67
N ASN A 305 -16.65 -40.87 -19.15
CA ASN A 305 -16.37 -42.03 -19.98
C ASN A 305 -17.71 -42.47 -20.59
N TYR A 306 -17.83 -42.37 -21.91
CA TYR A 306 -18.73 -43.22 -22.65
C TYR A 306 -18.09 -44.61 -22.68
N ALA A 307 -18.41 -45.43 -21.69
CA ALA A 307 -18.38 -46.87 -21.86
C ALA A 307 -19.75 -47.27 -22.43
N SER A 308 -19.71 -47.95 -23.57
CA SER A 308 -20.84 -48.69 -24.11
C SER A 308 -21.31 -49.71 -23.07
N ASP A 309 -22.59 -49.68 -22.74
CA ASP A 309 -23.27 -50.88 -22.25
C ASP A 309 -24.72 -50.85 -22.73
N THR A 310 -24.95 -51.59 -23.80
CA THR A 310 -26.25 -52.19 -24.08
C THR A 310 -26.46 -53.31 -23.08
N ASP A 311 -27.61 -53.31 -22.40
CA ASP A 311 -28.13 -54.53 -21.78
C ASP A 311 -29.55 -54.81 -22.27
N GLN A 312 -29.83 -56.10 -22.44
CA GLN A 312 -31.09 -56.62 -22.98
C GLN A 312 -32.22 -56.44 -21.95
N HIS A 313 -33.41 -56.10 -22.43
CA HIS A 313 -34.65 -55.83 -21.68
C HIS A 313 -34.86 -54.37 -21.23
N GLY A 314 -35.32 -53.55 -22.18
CA GLY A 314 -35.70 -52.17 -21.97
C GLY A 314 -36.90 -51.98 -21.04
N LEU A 315 -36.66 -51.31 -19.90
CA LEU A 315 -37.65 -50.54 -19.12
C LEU A 315 -36.95 -49.36 -18.40
N PRO A 316 -37.60 -48.19 -18.26
CA PRO A 316 -36.97 -47.00 -17.67
C PRO A 316 -37.02 -47.01 -16.14
N ARG A 317 -35.88 -46.82 -15.46
CA ARG A 317 -35.81 -46.65 -14.00
C ARG A 317 -35.72 -45.18 -13.58
N ASN A 318 -36.72 -44.78 -12.83
CA ASN A 318 -36.90 -43.51 -12.13
C ASN A 318 -35.76 -43.29 -11.10
N ARG A 319 -35.05 -42.15 -11.14
CA ARG A 319 -34.03 -41.80 -10.13
C ARG A 319 -34.69 -41.15 -8.90
N SER A 320 -34.81 -41.92 -7.82
CA SER A 320 -35.06 -41.39 -6.48
C SER A 320 -33.75 -40.99 -5.78
N LEU A 321 -33.81 -39.91 -5.00
CA LEU A 321 -32.75 -39.34 -4.18
C LEU A 321 -32.21 -40.32 -3.13
N TRP A 322 -30.92 -40.21 -2.79
CA TRP A 322 -30.30 -40.88 -1.65
C TRP A 322 -29.96 -39.90 -0.53
N THR A 323 -30.30 -40.30 0.70
CA THR A 323 -30.08 -39.65 2.00
C THR A 323 -28.83 -40.16 2.72
N PHE A 324 -28.42 -39.42 3.75
CA PHE A 324 -27.25 -39.60 4.63
C PHE A 324 -27.14 -40.97 5.34
N GLY A 325 -25.89 -41.48 5.46
CA GLY A 325 -25.45 -42.42 6.50
C GLY A 325 -25.05 -43.82 6.03
N SER A 326 -23.76 -44.09 5.83
CA SER A 326 -23.12 -45.42 5.93
C SER A 326 -21.57 -45.29 6.05
N PRO A 327 -20.86 -46.22 6.74
CA PRO A 327 -19.47 -46.08 7.19
C PRO A 327 -18.42 -46.56 6.15
N PRO A 328 -17.10 -46.32 6.40
CA PRO A 328 -16.07 -46.39 5.36
C PRO A 328 -15.53 -47.80 5.14
N LYS A 329 -15.11 -48.11 3.91
CA LYS A 329 -14.25 -49.28 3.62
C LYS A 329 -12.82 -48.85 3.27
N ARG A 330 -11.88 -49.60 3.83
CA ARG A 330 -10.43 -49.43 3.87
C ARG A 330 -9.75 -50.37 2.86
N GLN A 331 -8.49 -50.02 2.52
CA GLN A 331 -7.40 -50.85 1.96
C GLN A 331 -7.45 -51.08 0.43
N LEU A 332 -6.38 -50.89 -0.36
CA LEU A 332 -4.97 -51.32 -0.18
C LEU A 332 -3.92 -50.35 -0.79
N GLN A 333 -2.71 -50.43 -0.25
CA GLN A 333 -1.45 -49.81 -0.71
C GLN A 333 -0.95 -50.43 -2.03
N TYR A 334 -0.34 -49.59 -2.87
CA TYR A 334 0.86 -49.92 -3.64
C TYR A 334 1.84 -48.73 -3.53
N HIS A 335 3.09 -49.03 -3.17
CA HIS A 335 4.21 -48.09 -3.17
C HIS A 335 4.81 -48.00 -4.58
N GLU A 336 5.02 -46.80 -5.12
CA GLU A 336 6.15 -46.51 -6.01
C GLU A 336 6.38 -44.99 -6.19
N LEU A 337 7.63 -44.58 -5.92
CA LEU A 337 8.31 -43.31 -6.26
C LEU A 337 7.71 -41.98 -5.76
N SER A 338 7.78 -41.77 -4.45
CA SER A 338 7.65 -40.43 -3.83
C SER A 338 8.99 -39.69 -3.83
N ASN A 339 9.12 -38.63 -4.63
CA ASN A 339 9.89 -37.42 -4.27
C ASN A 339 9.64 -36.24 -5.24
N SER A 340 8.41 -36.09 -5.73
CA SER A 340 7.91 -34.78 -6.15
C SER A 340 7.26 -34.11 -4.94
N ALA A 341 8.09 -33.47 -4.10
CA ALA A 341 7.59 -32.59 -3.07
C ALA A 341 6.89 -31.41 -3.76
N ILE A 342 5.56 -31.46 -3.80
CA ILE A 342 4.72 -30.35 -4.26
C ILE A 342 5.05 -29.14 -3.38
N LEU A 343 5.45 -28.03 -4.00
CA LEU A 343 5.53 -26.75 -3.32
C LEU A 343 4.13 -26.41 -2.80
N THR A 344 3.96 -26.36 -1.48
CA THR A 344 2.79 -25.75 -0.83
C THR A 344 2.90 -24.22 -0.79
N SER A 345 3.79 -23.62 -1.60
CA SER A 345 3.89 -22.18 -1.75
C SER A 345 2.97 -21.70 -2.88
N ARG A 346 2.43 -20.48 -2.72
CA ARG A 346 1.55 -19.89 -3.73
C ARG A 346 2.40 -19.48 -4.93
N VAL A 347 2.06 -19.99 -6.10
CA VAL A 347 2.70 -19.63 -7.37
C VAL A 347 1.66 -18.95 -8.25
N THR A 348 2.01 -17.76 -8.75
CA THR A 348 1.10 -16.92 -9.52
C THR A 348 1.66 -16.62 -10.92
N VAL A 349 0.84 -16.71 -11.96
CA VAL A 349 1.22 -16.60 -13.38
C VAL A 349 0.39 -15.53 -14.14
N PRO A 350 0.87 -15.00 -15.30
CA PRO A 350 0.10 -14.07 -16.13
C PRO A 350 -1.17 -14.69 -16.75
N ASP A 351 -2.16 -13.85 -17.07
CA ASP A 351 -3.49 -14.26 -17.53
C ASP A 351 -3.57 -14.78 -18.96
N ASP A 352 -2.65 -14.36 -19.81
CA ASP A 352 -2.62 -14.62 -21.24
C ASP A 352 -1.80 -15.87 -21.62
N VAL A 353 -1.17 -16.51 -20.63
CA VAL A 353 -0.43 -17.77 -20.83
C VAL A 353 -1.41 -18.92 -21.02
N VAL A 354 -1.86 -19.12 -22.26
CA VAL A 354 -2.29 -20.44 -22.73
C VAL A 354 -1.04 -21.30 -22.78
N ILE A 355 -0.94 -22.30 -21.89
CA ILE A 355 0.20 -23.22 -21.80
C ILE A 355 0.30 -23.98 -23.14
N ALA A 356 1.09 -23.44 -24.07
CA ALA A 356 1.43 -24.07 -25.33
C ALA A 356 2.41 -25.21 -25.03
N THR A 357 2.01 -26.41 -25.42
CA THR A 357 2.39 -27.69 -24.80
C THR A 357 3.84 -28.15 -24.94
N HIS A 358 4.83 -27.35 -25.35
CA HIS A 358 6.19 -27.89 -25.58
C HIS A 358 7.38 -27.15 -24.92
N ASP A 359 7.33 -25.83 -24.67
CA ASP A 359 8.49 -25.12 -24.08
C ASP A 359 8.26 -24.59 -22.65
N THR A 360 7.06 -24.12 -22.29
CA THR A 360 6.71 -23.70 -20.93
C THR A 360 6.40 -24.88 -19.99
N ASP A 361 6.06 -26.06 -20.55
CA ASP A 361 5.83 -27.30 -19.79
C ASP A 361 7.12 -27.76 -19.06
N ARG A 362 8.30 -27.33 -19.51
CA ARG A 362 9.57 -27.62 -18.84
C ARG A 362 9.77 -26.78 -17.59
N ILE A 363 9.45 -25.48 -17.60
CA ILE A 363 9.62 -24.59 -16.43
C ILE A 363 8.58 -24.96 -15.35
N LEU A 364 7.36 -25.30 -15.73
CA LEU A 364 6.32 -25.73 -14.79
C LEU A 364 6.62 -27.12 -14.18
N ARG A 365 7.12 -28.08 -14.97
CA ARG A 365 7.64 -29.35 -14.40
C ARG A 365 8.87 -29.14 -13.52
N THR A 366 9.69 -28.13 -13.84
CA THR A 366 10.92 -27.81 -13.12
C THR A 366 10.66 -27.43 -11.67
N VAL A 367 9.52 -26.77 -11.42
CA VAL A 367 9.07 -26.28 -10.09
C VAL A 367 8.23 -27.30 -9.31
N GLY A 368 8.16 -28.56 -9.77
CA GLY A 368 7.48 -29.61 -9.02
C GLY A 368 5.95 -29.59 -9.12
N PHE A 369 5.40 -29.12 -10.24
CA PHE A 369 3.98 -29.32 -10.56
C PHE A 369 3.78 -30.71 -11.19
N SER A 370 3.03 -31.61 -10.52
CA SER A 370 2.57 -32.85 -11.14
C SER A 370 1.40 -32.56 -12.09
N GLN A 371 1.38 -33.27 -13.21
CA GLN A 371 0.41 -33.16 -14.31
C GLN A 371 -1.04 -33.52 -13.91
N GLU A 372 -1.30 -33.87 -12.65
CA GLU A 372 -2.65 -34.12 -12.13
C GLU A 372 -3.33 -32.89 -11.52
N THR A 373 -2.64 -31.74 -11.52
CA THR A 373 -3.27 -30.44 -11.26
C THR A 373 -4.11 -30.08 -12.47
N ARG A 374 -5.41 -30.42 -12.46
CA ARG A 374 -6.33 -30.09 -13.57
C ARG A 374 -6.23 -28.61 -13.91
N ILE A 375 -5.73 -28.36 -15.12
CA ILE A 375 -5.76 -27.10 -15.87
C ILE A 375 -7.18 -26.54 -15.80
N GLY A 376 -7.44 -25.66 -14.82
CA GLY A 376 -8.80 -25.24 -14.48
C GLY A 376 -8.93 -24.20 -13.37
N GLN A 377 -7.83 -23.69 -12.82
CA GLN A 377 -7.81 -22.48 -11.98
C GLN A 377 -6.74 -21.51 -12.49
N LEU A 378 -6.86 -21.11 -13.76
CA LEU A 378 -6.38 -19.81 -14.19
C LEU A 378 -7.50 -18.80 -13.90
N SER A 379 -7.60 -18.36 -12.64
CA SER A 379 -8.35 -17.14 -12.29
C SER A 379 -7.49 -16.24 -11.38
N GLU A 380 -6.17 -16.31 -11.53
CA GLU A 380 -5.19 -15.57 -10.74
C GLU A 380 -4.79 -14.22 -11.36
N ALA A 381 -5.62 -13.72 -12.27
CA ALA A 381 -5.55 -12.39 -12.87
C ALA A 381 -5.35 -11.27 -11.87
N SER A 382 -6.08 -11.32 -10.76
CA SER A 382 -6.03 -10.24 -9.78
C SER A 382 -4.78 -10.27 -8.90
N THR A 383 -4.19 -11.44 -8.62
CA THR A 383 -3.05 -11.55 -7.69
C THR A 383 -1.71 -11.25 -8.35
N TYR A 384 -1.53 -11.64 -9.62
CA TYR A 384 -0.33 -11.33 -10.39
C TYR A 384 -0.19 -9.81 -10.58
N GLU A 385 -1.23 -9.19 -11.16
CA GLU A 385 -1.26 -7.74 -11.41
C GLU A 385 -1.22 -6.94 -10.11
N SER A 386 -1.91 -7.35 -9.04
CA SER A 386 -1.79 -6.67 -7.73
C SER A 386 -0.37 -6.75 -7.16
N SER A 387 0.31 -7.88 -7.35
CA SER A 387 1.71 -8.00 -6.94
C SER A 387 2.60 -7.05 -7.74
N LEU A 388 2.41 -6.94 -9.05
CA LEU A 388 3.17 -6.01 -9.90
C LEU A 388 2.85 -4.53 -9.62
N ALA A 389 1.59 -4.19 -9.36
CA ALA A 389 1.16 -2.84 -9.01
C ALA A 389 1.70 -2.36 -7.66
N SER A 390 2.18 -3.27 -6.80
CA SER A 390 2.68 -2.93 -5.45
C SER A 390 4.16 -2.57 -5.38
N TYR A 391 4.89 -2.53 -6.51
CA TYR A 391 6.27 -2.02 -6.52
C TYR A 391 6.30 -0.49 -6.38
N PHE A 392 7.42 0.03 -5.88
CA PHE A 392 7.60 1.48 -5.68
C PHE A 392 7.64 2.26 -7.01
N SER A 393 8.38 1.73 -7.99
CA SER A 393 8.66 2.39 -9.26
C SER A 393 7.96 1.69 -10.42
N ILE A 394 7.47 2.45 -11.39
CA ILE A 394 6.81 1.89 -12.57
C ILE A 394 7.78 1.05 -13.42
N GLN A 395 9.08 1.35 -13.36
CA GLN A 395 10.11 0.54 -14.02
C GLN A 395 10.16 -0.89 -13.47
N ALA A 396 9.85 -1.10 -12.19
CA ALA A 396 9.77 -2.44 -11.61
C ALA A 396 8.38 -3.08 -11.84
N THR A 397 7.31 -2.29 -11.80
CA THR A 397 5.93 -2.74 -12.10
C THR A 397 5.76 -3.22 -13.55
N SER A 398 6.45 -2.58 -14.50
CA SER A 398 6.34 -2.90 -15.93
C SER A 398 7.04 -4.21 -16.33
N VAL A 399 7.86 -4.77 -15.43
CA VAL A 399 8.59 -6.03 -15.66
C VAL A 399 7.64 -7.21 -15.44
N ARG A 400 7.58 -8.13 -16.41
CA ARG A 400 6.67 -9.28 -16.40
C ARG A 400 7.41 -10.59 -16.15
N PRO A 401 7.49 -11.07 -14.88
CA PRO A 401 8.04 -12.40 -14.59
C PRO A 401 7.14 -13.51 -15.13
N ALA A 402 7.74 -14.62 -15.55
CA ALA A 402 6.99 -15.80 -15.98
C ALA A 402 6.11 -16.36 -14.84
N CYS A 403 6.59 -16.28 -13.60
CA CYS A 403 5.78 -16.54 -12.41
C CYS A 403 6.32 -15.84 -11.17
N ILE A 404 5.46 -15.70 -10.16
CA ILE A 404 5.78 -15.19 -8.83
C ILE A 404 5.62 -16.34 -7.83
N VAL A 405 6.66 -16.65 -7.06
CA VAL A 405 6.64 -17.67 -6.01
C VAL A 405 6.63 -16.97 -4.65
N SER A 406 5.61 -17.21 -3.84
CA SER A 406 5.44 -16.58 -2.51
C SER A 406 5.61 -17.61 -1.39
N PRO A 407 6.85 -17.87 -0.93
CA PRO A 407 7.13 -18.80 0.16
C PRO A 407 6.66 -18.27 1.51
N GLU A 408 6.15 -19.16 2.38
CA GLU A 408 5.69 -18.82 3.73
C GLU A 408 6.72 -19.22 4.81
N THR A 409 7.73 -20.04 4.48
CA THR A 409 8.82 -20.43 5.39
C THR A 409 10.20 -20.47 4.70
N ALA A 410 11.27 -20.57 5.50
CA ALA A 410 12.63 -20.73 4.98
C ALA A 410 12.81 -22.05 4.21
N GLU A 411 12.10 -23.11 4.60
CA GLU A 411 12.08 -24.39 3.89
C GLU A 411 11.44 -24.27 2.51
N ASP A 412 10.42 -23.44 2.35
CA ASP A 412 9.82 -23.18 1.03
C ASP A 412 10.76 -22.38 0.14
N VAL A 413 11.50 -21.41 0.70
CA VAL A 413 12.59 -20.72 0.00
C VAL A 413 13.66 -21.72 -0.44
N ALA A 414 14.11 -22.60 0.46
CA ALA A 414 15.10 -23.63 0.17
C ALA A 414 14.67 -24.58 -0.96
N LYS A 415 13.40 -25.03 -0.94
CA LYS A 415 12.83 -25.84 -2.03
C LYS A 415 12.84 -25.07 -3.35
N ALA A 416 12.36 -23.83 -3.36
CA ALA A 416 12.34 -22.99 -4.56
C ALA A 416 13.76 -22.78 -5.13
N VAL A 417 14.75 -22.52 -4.28
CA VAL A 417 16.15 -22.37 -4.71
C VAL A 417 16.68 -23.66 -5.32
N ARG A 418 16.50 -24.82 -4.67
CA ARG A 418 16.95 -26.12 -5.23
C ARG A 418 16.33 -26.42 -6.58
N ILE A 419 15.07 -26.06 -6.75
CA ILE A 419 14.36 -26.15 -8.02
C ILE A 419 15.03 -25.27 -9.07
N MET A 420 15.28 -23.99 -8.78
CA MET A 420 15.85 -23.05 -9.75
C MET A 420 17.31 -23.38 -10.08
N THR A 421 18.07 -23.92 -9.12
CA THR A 421 19.49 -24.24 -9.28
C THR A 421 19.79 -25.66 -9.74
N GLY A 422 18.83 -26.60 -9.63
CA GLY A 422 19.03 -28.01 -9.91
C GLY A 422 19.16 -28.38 -11.40
N TYR A 423 18.69 -27.53 -12.32
CA TYR A 423 18.66 -27.82 -13.75
C TYR A 423 19.93 -27.37 -14.46
N LYS A 424 20.93 -28.26 -14.50
CA LYS A 424 22.25 -27.96 -15.12
C LYS A 424 22.20 -27.59 -16.62
N ARG A 425 21.10 -27.89 -17.33
CA ARG A 425 20.97 -27.68 -18.79
C ARG A 425 20.46 -26.28 -19.17
N TYR A 426 19.77 -25.59 -18.27
CA TYR A 426 19.25 -24.25 -18.48
C TYR A 426 19.36 -23.47 -17.17
N ALA A 427 20.07 -22.33 -17.17
CA ALA A 427 19.99 -21.42 -16.03
C ALA A 427 18.55 -20.93 -15.90
N CYS A 428 18.01 -20.90 -14.67
CA CYS A 428 16.70 -20.33 -14.37
C CYS A 428 16.90 -18.99 -13.67
N PRO A 429 16.92 -17.85 -14.39
CA PRO A 429 17.10 -16.57 -13.76
C PRO A 429 15.94 -16.24 -12.82
N PHE A 430 16.26 -15.67 -11.66
CA PHE A 430 15.24 -15.30 -10.68
C PHE A 430 15.56 -14.00 -9.95
N ALA A 431 14.52 -13.25 -9.58
CA ALA A 431 14.63 -12.08 -8.74
C ALA A 431 14.18 -12.38 -7.31
N ILE A 432 14.70 -11.61 -6.35
CA ILE A 432 14.36 -11.72 -4.94
C ILE A 432 13.66 -10.43 -4.54
N ARG A 433 12.44 -10.54 -4.02
CA ARG A 433 11.63 -9.39 -3.60
C ARG A 433 11.37 -9.46 -2.10
N SER A 434 11.80 -8.41 -1.39
CA SER A 434 11.28 -8.05 -0.06
C SER A 434 10.20 -6.98 -0.25
N GLY A 435 10.46 -5.71 0.10
CA GLY A 435 9.49 -4.61 -0.09
C GLY A 435 9.33 -4.10 -1.53
N GLY A 436 10.25 -4.44 -2.46
CA GLY A 436 10.15 -3.99 -3.86
C GLY A 436 10.37 -2.48 -4.07
N HIS A 437 11.18 -1.85 -3.21
CA HIS A 437 11.33 -0.38 -3.15
C HIS A 437 12.45 0.19 -4.05
N ALA A 438 13.13 -0.66 -4.83
CA ALA A 438 14.22 -0.21 -5.70
C ALA A 438 13.69 0.58 -6.91
N ALA A 439 14.31 1.74 -7.21
CA ALA A 439 14.05 2.55 -8.41
C ALA A 439 14.78 1.99 -9.66
N LYS A 440 14.73 0.66 -9.87
CA LYS A 440 15.46 -0.01 -10.94
C LYS A 440 14.67 -1.22 -11.47
N ALA A 441 14.47 -1.27 -12.78
CA ALA A 441 13.96 -2.45 -13.46
C ALA A 441 14.87 -3.65 -13.21
N ASN A 442 14.30 -4.85 -13.10
CA ASN A 442 15.03 -6.10 -12.86
C ASN A 442 15.81 -6.20 -11.53
N ALA A 443 15.60 -5.27 -10.57
CA ALA A 443 16.26 -5.32 -9.27
C ALA A 443 15.59 -6.29 -8.29
N ALA A 444 14.27 -6.14 -8.11
CA ALA A 444 13.44 -6.98 -7.25
C ALA A 444 12.32 -7.68 -8.04
N ASN A 445 12.42 -7.67 -9.36
CA ASN A 445 11.55 -8.33 -10.33
C ASN A 445 12.43 -8.83 -11.49
N ILE A 446 11.90 -9.61 -12.43
CA ILE A 446 12.68 -10.09 -13.59
C ILE A 446 11.78 -10.38 -14.78
N GLU A 447 12.20 -9.97 -15.99
CA GLU A 447 11.46 -10.24 -17.22
C GLU A 447 11.57 -11.72 -17.60
N GLY A 448 10.44 -12.40 -17.78
CA GLY A 448 10.38 -13.81 -18.20
C GLY A 448 11.01 -14.83 -17.24
N GLY A 449 11.53 -14.40 -16.09
CA GLY A 449 12.12 -15.25 -15.06
C GLY A 449 11.16 -15.53 -13.89
N VAL A 450 11.70 -16.04 -12.78
CA VAL A 450 10.92 -16.28 -11.56
C VAL A 450 11.14 -15.14 -10.56
N THR A 451 10.08 -14.53 -10.06
CA THR A 451 10.17 -13.60 -8.93
C THR A 451 9.86 -14.33 -7.63
N LEU A 452 10.85 -14.46 -6.75
CA LEU A 452 10.68 -14.99 -5.40
C LEU A 452 10.26 -13.87 -4.44
N ASP A 453 8.99 -13.84 -4.07
CA ASP A 453 8.35 -12.81 -3.27
C ASP A 453 8.28 -13.21 -1.79
N LEU A 454 9.20 -12.67 -1.00
CA LEU A 454 9.39 -13.02 0.41
C LEU A 454 8.38 -12.35 1.35
N ARG A 455 7.41 -11.56 0.85
CA ARG A 455 6.50 -10.76 1.72
C ARG A 455 5.64 -11.58 2.68
N LEU A 456 5.48 -12.88 2.47
CA LEU A 456 4.81 -13.76 3.42
C LEU A 456 5.72 -14.19 4.60
N LEU A 457 7.03 -13.98 4.51
CA LEU A 457 7.96 -14.05 5.64
C LEU A 457 7.87 -12.77 6.47
N ASN A 458 6.72 -12.52 7.10
CA ASN A 458 6.38 -11.26 7.77
C ASN A 458 6.23 -11.36 9.30
N SER A 459 6.85 -12.36 9.94
CA SER A 459 6.81 -12.47 11.40
C SER A 459 7.60 -11.33 12.09
N VAL A 460 7.14 -10.92 13.27
CA VAL A 460 7.81 -9.94 14.16
C VAL A 460 7.66 -10.43 15.59
N ASP A 461 8.69 -11.13 16.08
CA ASP A 461 8.69 -11.82 17.36
C ASP A 461 9.69 -11.15 18.31
N VAL A 462 9.17 -10.52 19.37
CA VAL A 462 9.98 -9.84 20.39
C VAL A 462 10.42 -10.86 21.44
N SER A 463 11.70 -10.86 21.81
CA SER A 463 12.22 -11.74 22.85
C SER A 463 11.58 -11.46 24.21
N PRO A 464 11.49 -12.45 25.12
CA PRO A 464 10.90 -12.25 26.45
C PRO A 464 11.59 -11.15 27.28
N ASP A 465 12.90 -10.97 27.11
CA ASP A 465 13.70 -9.92 27.76
C ASP A 465 13.60 -8.55 27.06
N LYS A 466 12.92 -8.48 25.90
CA LYS A 466 12.75 -7.28 25.07
C LYS A 466 14.05 -6.66 24.56
N LEU A 467 15.15 -7.41 24.53
CA LEU A 467 16.45 -6.94 24.05
C LEU A 467 16.71 -7.28 22.57
N SER A 468 15.87 -8.12 21.97
CA SER A 468 16.02 -8.58 20.59
C SER A 468 14.66 -8.75 19.91
N VAL A 469 14.61 -8.51 18.61
CA VAL A 469 13.45 -8.81 17.77
C VAL A 469 13.88 -9.73 16.64
N SER A 470 13.15 -10.83 16.46
CA SER A 470 13.25 -11.71 15.31
C SER A 470 12.25 -11.23 14.25
N ILE A 471 12.75 -10.87 13.06
CA ILE A 471 11.97 -10.25 11.99
C ILE A 471 12.12 -11.06 10.70
N GLY A 472 11.00 -11.50 10.14
CA GLY A 472 10.96 -12.03 8.78
C GLY A 472 11.25 -10.94 7.76
N VAL A 473 12.13 -11.21 6.79
CA VAL A 473 12.67 -10.18 5.88
C VAL A 473 11.65 -9.66 4.86
N GLY A 474 10.49 -10.31 4.77
CA GLY A 474 9.34 -9.89 3.97
C GLY A 474 8.61 -8.67 4.53
N ASN A 475 8.86 -8.32 5.79
CA ASN A 475 8.26 -7.14 6.42
C ASN A 475 8.71 -5.82 5.77
N THR A 476 7.87 -4.81 5.95
CA THR A 476 8.24 -3.39 5.80
C THR A 476 8.51 -2.76 7.17
N TRP A 477 9.31 -1.69 7.20
CA TRP A 477 9.72 -1.06 8.46
C TRP A 477 8.56 -0.51 9.28
N ASP A 478 7.53 0.05 8.64
CA ASP A 478 6.30 0.51 9.29
C ASP A 478 5.50 -0.63 9.96
N ALA A 479 5.46 -1.82 9.35
CA ALA A 479 4.83 -2.98 9.97
C ALA A 479 5.60 -3.45 11.22
N VAL A 480 6.93 -3.40 11.18
CA VAL A 480 7.80 -3.66 12.34
C VAL A 480 7.53 -2.63 13.44
N TYR A 481 7.59 -1.34 13.13
CA TYR A 481 7.37 -0.27 14.12
C TYR A 481 5.97 -0.28 14.71
N SER A 482 4.94 -0.56 13.91
CA SER A 482 3.56 -0.62 14.40
C SER A 482 3.39 -1.66 15.51
N LYS A 483 4.15 -2.76 15.46
CA LYS A 483 4.18 -3.76 16.53
C LYS A 483 4.97 -3.27 17.75
N LEU A 484 6.16 -2.69 17.53
CA LEU A 484 7.09 -2.32 18.59
C LEU A 484 6.66 -1.07 19.38
N ASP A 485 6.06 -0.09 18.71
CA ASP A 485 5.59 1.17 19.33
C ASP A 485 4.58 0.88 20.46
N SER A 486 3.71 -0.13 20.28
CA SER A 486 2.75 -0.56 21.32
C SER A 486 3.41 -1.10 22.61
N MET A 487 4.71 -1.43 22.53
CA MET A 487 5.51 -1.97 23.63
C MET A 487 6.54 -0.98 24.15
N ASN A 488 6.54 0.28 23.65
CA ASN A 488 7.58 1.28 23.88
C ASN A 488 8.98 0.75 23.53
N LEU A 489 9.07 0.02 22.43
CA LEU A 489 10.32 -0.49 21.88
C LEU A 489 10.55 0.09 20.49
N SER A 490 11.81 0.15 20.08
CA SER A 490 12.19 0.33 18.69
C SER A 490 13.46 -0.46 18.38
N VAL A 491 13.83 -0.43 17.10
CA VAL A 491 15.04 -1.04 16.54
C VAL A 491 15.71 -0.03 15.62
N ASN A 492 16.99 -0.22 15.31
CA ASN A 492 17.75 0.69 14.45
C ASN A 492 17.41 0.54 12.94
N GLY A 493 16.13 0.59 12.59
CA GLY A 493 15.62 0.29 11.24
C GLY A 493 15.53 1.47 10.27
N GLY A 494 15.01 1.20 9.06
CA GLY A 494 14.83 2.20 8.01
C GLY A 494 13.75 3.23 8.32
N ARG A 495 13.93 4.46 7.83
CA ARG A 495 13.08 5.60 8.20
C ARG A 495 11.72 5.67 7.49
N THR A 496 11.58 5.09 6.29
CA THR A 496 10.40 5.31 5.43
C THR A 496 9.48 4.08 5.41
N ALA A 497 8.17 4.30 5.56
CA ALA A 497 7.17 3.24 5.46
C ALA A 497 7.16 2.59 4.05
N GLY A 498 6.81 1.31 3.96
CA GLY A 498 6.82 0.54 2.72
C GLY A 498 8.21 0.03 2.28
N VAL A 499 9.30 0.54 2.84
CA VAL A 499 10.65 0.02 2.58
C VAL A 499 10.79 -1.36 3.23
N GLY A 500 11.19 -2.35 2.44
CA GLY A 500 11.39 -3.73 2.91
C GLY A 500 12.61 -3.89 3.79
N VAL A 501 12.48 -4.69 4.86
CA VAL A 501 13.55 -5.00 5.82
C VAL A 501 14.75 -5.62 5.10
N GLY A 502 14.52 -6.70 4.34
CA GLY A 502 15.60 -7.46 3.72
C GLY A 502 16.46 -6.65 2.74
N GLY A 503 15.83 -5.85 1.89
CA GLY A 503 16.56 -5.04 0.90
C GLY A 503 17.42 -3.95 1.56
N LEU A 504 16.88 -3.24 2.55
CA LEU A 504 17.56 -2.11 3.18
C LEU A 504 18.81 -2.54 3.95
N ILE A 505 18.73 -3.62 4.72
CA ILE A 505 19.84 -4.06 5.58
C ILE A 505 21.02 -4.61 4.79
N LEU A 506 20.77 -5.25 3.63
CA LEU A 506 21.83 -5.80 2.79
C LEU A 506 22.70 -4.72 2.14
N GLY A 507 22.21 -3.47 2.10
CA GLY A 507 22.95 -2.28 1.71
C GLY A 507 23.38 -1.39 2.89
N GLY A 508 23.29 -1.88 4.14
CA GLY A 508 23.66 -1.14 5.36
C GLY A 508 22.46 -0.58 6.10
N GLY A 509 21.69 0.32 5.48
CA GLY A 509 20.52 0.97 6.09
C GLY A 509 20.83 2.18 6.98
N ILE A 510 20.08 3.27 6.77
CA ILE A 510 20.17 4.51 7.56
C ILE A 510 18.90 4.67 8.40
N SER A 511 19.10 5.05 9.66
CA SER A 511 18.10 5.11 10.72
C SER A 511 18.19 6.45 11.45
N TYR A 512 17.09 6.93 12.03
CA TYR A 512 17.13 8.07 12.96
C TYR A 512 17.98 7.80 14.21
N PHE A 513 18.19 6.52 14.54
CA PHE A 513 18.97 6.09 15.68
C PHE A 513 20.43 5.76 15.33
N GLY A 514 20.85 6.04 14.09
CA GLY A 514 22.15 5.59 13.57
C GLY A 514 23.35 6.16 14.32
N THR A 515 23.28 7.39 14.82
CA THR A 515 24.31 8.01 15.64
C THR A 515 24.49 7.33 17.01
N ARG A 516 23.45 6.66 17.53
CA ARG A 516 23.52 5.84 18.76
C ARG A 516 23.99 4.41 18.50
N TYR A 517 23.65 3.83 17.34
CA TYR A 517 23.79 2.38 17.13
C TYR A 517 24.58 1.95 15.89
N GLY A 518 25.01 2.88 15.05
CA GLY A 518 25.67 2.62 13.76
C GLY A 518 24.67 2.42 12.62
N TRP A 519 25.10 1.77 11.54
CA TRP A 519 24.21 1.38 10.44
C TRP A 519 23.13 0.42 10.93
N THR A 520 21.99 0.32 10.24
CA THR A 520 20.98 -0.70 10.58
C THR A 520 21.60 -2.10 10.63
N ALA A 521 22.40 -2.42 9.61
CA ALA A 521 23.12 -3.68 9.46
C ALA A 521 24.10 -3.96 10.61
N ASP A 522 24.62 -2.93 11.28
CA ASP A 522 25.53 -3.12 12.41
C ASP A 522 24.85 -3.71 13.65
N THR A 523 23.54 -3.49 13.77
CA THR A 523 22.72 -3.91 14.91
C THR A 523 22.08 -5.28 14.74
N ILE A 524 22.25 -5.89 13.56
CA ILE A 524 21.85 -7.28 13.32
C ILE A 524 22.78 -8.19 14.10
N THR A 525 22.21 -9.16 14.81
CA THR A 525 22.94 -10.16 15.60
C THR A 525 22.97 -11.54 14.94
N ASN A 526 22.02 -11.84 14.06
CA ASN A 526 21.96 -13.08 13.31
C ASN A 526 21.18 -12.91 12.00
N TYR A 527 21.63 -13.56 10.93
CA TYR A 527 20.84 -13.80 9.72
C TYR A 527 20.56 -15.30 9.59
N GLU A 528 19.32 -15.66 9.27
CA GLU A 528 18.99 -16.95 8.68
C GLU A 528 19.03 -16.82 7.16
N VAL A 529 19.78 -17.71 6.50
CA VAL A 529 20.14 -17.61 5.09
C VAL A 529 19.90 -18.93 4.39
N VAL A 530 19.26 -18.87 3.22
CA VAL A 530 19.20 -19.97 2.26
C VAL A 530 20.30 -19.82 1.22
N LEU A 531 21.20 -20.81 1.14
CA LEU A 531 22.29 -20.85 0.18
C LEU A 531 21.84 -21.44 -1.17
N ALA A 532 22.74 -21.41 -2.16
CA ALA A 532 22.47 -21.85 -3.53
C ALA A 532 22.11 -23.35 -3.66
N ASP A 533 22.58 -24.18 -2.72
CA ASP A 533 22.23 -25.60 -2.60
C ASP A 533 20.93 -25.85 -1.82
N GLY A 534 20.29 -24.77 -1.35
CA GLY A 534 19.11 -24.77 -0.51
C GLY A 534 19.37 -25.22 0.93
N SER A 535 20.61 -25.27 1.40
CA SER A 535 20.87 -25.36 2.84
C SER A 535 20.39 -24.08 3.55
N ILE A 536 19.81 -24.25 4.74
CA ILE A 536 19.41 -23.15 5.61
C ILE A 536 20.45 -23.07 6.73
N ILE A 537 21.13 -21.93 6.83
CA ILE A 537 22.16 -21.71 7.84
C ILE A 537 21.88 -20.45 8.65
N ASN A 538 22.44 -20.40 9.85
CA ASN A 538 22.55 -19.16 10.61
C ASN A 538 23.96 -18.59 10.43
N THR A 539 24.04 -17.26 10.42
CA THR A 539 25.30 -16.54 10.39
C THR A 539 25.28 -15.37 11.36
N ASN A 540 26.28 -15.32 12.21
CA ASN A 540 26.45 -14.38 13.31
C ASN A 540 27.94 -14.23 13.66
N VAL A 541 28.26 -13.52 14.72
CA VAL A 541 29.67 -13.28 15.13
C VAL A 541 30.43 -14.55 15.52
N ARG A 542 29.74 -15.65 15.88
CA ARG A 542 30.34 -16.93 16.29
C ARG A 542 30.26 -18.01 15.22
N GLU A 543 29.33 -17.91 14.30
CA GLU A 543 29.02 -18.93 13.29
C GLU A 543 28.98 -18.29 11.89
N ASN A 544 29.74 -18.84 10.93
CA ASN A 544 29.81 -18.31 9.56
C ASN A 544 30.14 -16.81 9.50
N SER A 545 30.98 -16.30 10.42
CA SER A 545 31.18 -14.86 10.66
C SER A 545 31.67 -14.06 9.44
N ALA A 546 32.33 -14.71 8.48
CA ALA A 546 32.71 -14.08 7.22
C ALA A 546 31.49 -13.72 6.36
N LEU A 547 30.48 -14.59 6.31
CA LEU A 547 29.20 -14.32 5.64
C LEU A 547 28.40 -13.25 6.39
N PHE A 548 28.38 -13.30 7.72
CA PHE A 548 27.72 -12.31 8.57
C PHE A 548 28.21 -10.89 8.27
N TRP A 549 29.53 -10.71 8.15
CA TRP A 549 30.15 -9.45 7.75
C TRP A 549 29.77 -9.06 6.31
N ALA A 550 29.79 -10.00 5.38
CA ALA A 550 29.55 -9.74 3.96
C ALA A 550 28.10 -9.29 3.68
N LEU A 551 27.12 -9.83 4.40
CA LEU A 551 25.70 -9.47 4.25
C LEU A 551 25.38 -8.03 4.70
N LYS A 552 26.27 -7.35 5.43
CA LYS A 552 26.03 -5.99 5.96
C LYS A 552 26.32 -4.86 4.96
N GLY A 553 26.41 -5.18 3.67
CA GLY A 553 26.72 -4.21 2.62
C GLY A 553 27.02 -4.84 1.26
N GLY A 554 27.22 -6.16 1.20
CA GLY A 554 27.49 -6.87 -0.06
C GLY A 554 26.24 -7.28 -0.83
N GLY A 555 25.04 -6.85 -0.45
CA GLY A 555 23.81 -7.11 -1.21
C GLY A 555 23.39 -8.58 -1.25
N ASN A 556 22.72 -8.97 -2.34
CA ASN A 556 22.16 -10.30 -2.55
C ASN A 556 23.13 -11.28 -3.24
N ASN A 557 24.44 -11.13 -3.03
CA ASN A 557 25.48 -11.92 -3.73
C ASN A 557 25.79 -13.28 -3.10
N PHE A 558 25.24 -13.60 -1.92
CA PHE A 558 25.70 -14.74 -1.12
C PHE A 558 24.61 -15.76 -0.76
N GLY A 559 23.34 -15.38 -0.86
CA GLY A 559 22.23 -16.13 -0.30
C GLY A 559 20.95 -15.32 -0.24
N ILE A 560 19.86 -16.01 0.09
CA ILE A 560 18.56 -15.39 0.36
C ILE A 560 18.36 -15.35 1.87
N ILE A 561 18.42 -14.15 2.46
CA ILE A 561 18.06 -13.99 3.87
C ILE A 561 16.55 -14.24 4.04
N THR A 562 16.16 -14.97 5.08
CA THR A 562 14.74 -15.29 5.37
C THR A 562 14.27 -14.64 6.67
N ARG A 563 15.18 -14.52 7.64
CA ARG A 563 14.92 -13.92 8.96
C ARG A 563 16.17 -13.21 9.47
N ILE A 564 15.97 -12.16 10.25
CA ILE A 564 17.02 -11.50 11.02
C ILE A 564 16.69 -11.48 12.51
N ASN A 565 17.72 -11.45 13.34
CA ASN A 565 17.60 -11.00 14.72
C ASN A 565 18.29 -9.64 14.84
N ILE A 566 17.61 -8.66 15.41
CA ILE A 566 18.10 -7.28 15.58
C ILE A 566 17.96 -6.84 17.04
N ASN A 567 18.94 -6.09 17.54
CA ASN A 567 18.86 -5.52 18.89
C ASN A 567 17.67 -4.55 19.01
N ALA A 568 16.88 -4.72 20.06
CA ALA A 568 15.80 -3.83 20.45
C ALA A 568 16.26 -2.90 21.58
N PHE A 569 15.61 -1.75 21.70
CA PHE A 569 15.82 -0.82 22.79
C PHE A 569 14.52 -0.11 23.17
N ALA A 570 14.45 0.37 24.40
CA ALA A 570 13.33 1.18 24.87
C ALA A 570 13.26 2.48 24.05
N GLN A 571 12.09 2.76 23.50
CA GLN A 571 11.81 3.98 22.75
C GLN A 571 10.33 4.32 22.90
N GLY A 572 10.05 5.49 23.48
CA GLY A 572 8.72 6.09 23.47
C GLY A 572 8.57 7.10 22.32
N PRO A 573 7.49 7.89 22.34
CA PRO A 573 7.33 9.03 21.46
C PRO A 573 8.52 9.99 21.53
N PHE A 574 8.83 10.62 20.42
CA PHE A 574 9.95 11.55 20.30
C PHE A 574 9.59 12.70 19.36
N TRP A 575 10.35 13.79 19.43
CA TRP A 575 10.06 15.01 18.68
C TRP A 575 10.65 14.95 17.27
N GLY A 576 9.93 15.47 16.29
CA GLY A 576 10.47 15.66 14.95
C GLY A 576 9.43 16.01 13.90
N GLY A 577 9.86 16.03 12.66
CA GLY A 577 9.02 16.34 11.50
C GLY A 577 9.83 17.00 10.40
N PHE A 578 9.16 17.76 9.54
CA PHE A 578 9.80 18.54 8.50
C PHE A 578 9.35 20.00 8.53
N LEU A 579 10.21 20.86 8.00
CA LEU A 579 9.92 22.26 7.70
C LEU A 579 10.35 22.55 6.26
N TYR A 580 9.47 23.19 5.49
CA TYR A 580 9.78 23.75 4.18
C TYR A 580 10.03 25.24 4.30
N TYR A 581 11.00 25.74 3.53
CA TYR A 581 11.45 27.12 3.58
C TYR A 581 11.51 27.74 2.18
N PRO A 582 11.38 29.07 2.07
CA PRO A 582 11.75 29.76 0.84
C PRO A 582 13.26 29.64 0.60
N ASN A 583 13.67 29.74 -0.66
CA ASN A 583 15.08 29.62 -1.03
C ASN A 583 16.00 30.71 -0.41
N THR A 584 15.42 31.82 0.06
CA THR A 584 16.14 32.94 0.66
C THR A 584 16.90 32.57 1.94
N VAL A 585 16.52 31.48 2.63
CA VAL A 585 17.20 31.03 3.85
C VAL A 585 18.30 30.00 3.61
N TRP A 586 18.63 29.68 2.34
CA TRP A 586 19.61 28.65 1.98
C TRP A 586 20.92 28.78 2.77
N GLY A 587 21.51 29.97 2.79
CA GLY A 587 22.77 30.22 3.51
C GLY A 587 22.70 29.88 5.00
N ASN A 588 21.59 30.22 5.67
CA ASN A 588 21.35 29.86 7.06
C ASN A 588 21.22 28.35 7.23
N THR A 589 20.43 27.69 6.38
CA THR A 589 20.22 26.24 6.48
C THR A 589 21.50 25.43 6.27
N VAL A 590 22.37 25.84 5.34
CA VAL A 590 23.67 25.19 5.11
C VAL A 590 24.60 25.34 6.31
N LYS A 591 24.68 26.55 6.88
CA LYS A 591 25.51 26.82 8.05
C LYS A 591 25.07 25.97 9.24
N GLU A 592 23.77 25.93 9.52
CA GLU A 592 23.22 25.11 10.60
C GLU A 592 23.41 23.61 10.34
N PHE A 593 23.23 23.15 9.10
CA PHE A 593 23.49 21.75 8.74
C PHE A 593 24.94 21.34 8.99
N VAL A 594 25.92 22.18 8.60
CA VAL A 594 27.34 21.90 8.84
C VAL A 594 27.68 21.93 10.33
N ASN A 595 27.11 22.88 11.08
CA ASN A 595 27.29 22.96 12.52
C ASN A 595 26.77 21.70 13.24
N ILE A 596 25.56 21.25 12.88
CA ILE A 596 24.94 20.04 13.44
C ILE A 596 25.71 18.79 12.99
N ASN A 597 26.15 18.71 11.73
CA ASN A 597 26.97 17.62 11.20
C ASN A 597 28.44 17.70 11.65
N SER A 598 28.69 18.01 12.92
CA SER A 598 30.03 18.13 13.50
C SER A 598 30.71 16.77 13.65
N ALA A 599 32.01 16.69 13.34
CA ALA A 599 32.75 15.44 13.45
C ALA A 599 32.94 14.98 14.91
N THR A 600 32.91 15.93 15.85
CA THR A 600 33.23 15.72 17.26
C THR A 600 32.07 16.06 18.20
N ALA A 601 31.10 16.85 17.75
CA ALA A 601 30.01 17.36 18.58
C ALA A 601 28.61 17.00 18.05
N TYR A 602 28.51 16.02 17.14
CA TYR A 602 27.20 15.53 16.68
C TYR A 602 26.42 14.94 17.86
N ASP A 603 25.25 15.49 18.16
CA ASP A 603 24.36 14.99 19.22
C ASP A 603 23.85 13.58 18.87
N GLU A 604 24.08 12.61 19.75
CA GLU A 604 23.75 11.22 19.47
C GLU A 604 22.24 10.97 19.28
N TYR A 605 21.36 11.84 19.79
CA TYR A 605 19.91 11.70 19.66
C TYR A 605 19.34 12.38 18.43
N ALA A 606 20.13 13.19 17.72
CA ALA A 606 19.68 13.97 16.59
C ALA A 606 19.75 13.19 15.26
N ALA A 607 18.73 13.37 14.42
CA ALA A 607 18.79 13.05 13.01
C ALA A 607 18.33 14.26 12.21
N LEU A 608 19.03 14.55 11.12
CA LEU A 608 18.78 15.70 10.26
C LEU A 608 18.93 15.26 8.81
N THR A 609 18.11 15.79 7.92
CA THR A 609 18.43 15.86 6.49
C THR A 609 18.14 17.26 5.98
N LEU A 610 18.95 17.74 5.05
CA LEU A 610 18.73 19.00 4.33
C LEU A 610 18.47 18.66 2.87
N SER A 611 17.31 19.07 2.36
CA SER A 611 16.92 18.85 0.98
C SER A 611 16.68 20.16 0.27
N TRP A 612 16.92 20.18 -1.03
CA TRP A 612 16.41 21.21 -1.92
C TRP A 612 15.96 20.56 -3.22
N GLY A 613 14.96 21.13 -3.87
CA GLY A 613 14.41 20.52 -5.06
C GLY A 613 13.60 21.48 -5.89
N TYR A 614 13.26 21.02 -7.09
CA TYR A 614 12.35 21.67 -8.01
C TYR A 614 11.20 20.72 -8.33
N SER A 615 9.98 21.21 -8.26
CA SER A 615 8.81 20.55 -8.84
C SER A 615 8.11 21.51 -9.79
N SER A 616 7.48 20.95 -10.82
CA SER A 616 6.69 21.73 -11.78
C SER A 616 5.52 22.50 -11.12
N SER A 617 4.98 21.99 -10.02
CA SER A 617 3.84 22.59 -9.30
C SER A 617 4.23 23.61 -8.22
N LEU A 618 5.27 23.35 -7.44
CA LEU A 618 5.66 24.19 -6.29
C LEU A 618 6.90 25.05 -6.54
N GLY A 619 7.55 24.92 -7.69
CA GLY A 619 8.82 25.58 -7.98
C GLY A 619 9.95 25.04 -7.11
N THR A 620 10.91 25.92 -6.75
CA THR A 620 12.09 25.56 -5.97
C THR A 620 11.87 25.75 -4.48
N LEU A 621 12.12 24.70 -3.69
CA LEU A 621 11.96 24.71 -2.24
C LEU A 621 13.18 24.12 -1.53
N VAL A 622 13.41 24.57 -0.30
CA VAL A 622 14.36 23.99 0.65
C VAL A 622 13.58 23.32 1.78
N ALA A 623 14.02 22.16 2.25
CA ALA A 623 13.37 21.44 3.33
C ALA A 623 14.38 20.86 4.31
N CYS A 624 14.07 20.92 5.61
CA CYS A 624 14.78 20.17 6.64
C CYS A 624 13.85 19.12 7.23
N ASN A 625 14.32 17.88 7.36
CA ASN A 625 13.65 16.84 8.14
C ASN A 625 14.50 16.57 9.38
N MET A 626 13.91 16.70 10.57
CA MET A 626 14.63 16.76 11.84
C MET A 626 13.93 15.86 12.85
N GLN A 627 14.70 15.05 13.56
CA GLN A 627 14.22 14.22 14.65
C GLN A 627 15.16 14.36 15.83
N TYR A 628 14.59 14.42 17.03
CA TYR A 628 15.31 14.29 18.27
C TYR A 628 14.73 13.10 19.01
N THR A 629 15.50 12.02 19.08
CA THR A 629 14.99 10.68 19.44
C THR A 629 14.76 10.48 20.95
N THR A 630 14.74 11.58 21.71
CA THR A 630 14.28 11.66 23.11
C THR A 630 13.06 12.57 23.19
N LEU A 631 12.35 12.52 24.32
CA LEU A 631 11.15 13.33 24.54
C LEU A 631 11.51 14.77 24.96
N VAL A 632 12.16 15.50 24.07
CA VAL A 632 12.47 16.93 24.23
C VAL A 632 11.84 17.69 23.07
N GLU A 633 10.84 18.51 23.38
CA GLU A 633 10.20 19.36 22.39
C GLU A 633 11.11 20.55 22.04
N ASN A 634 11.20 20.87 20.74
CA ASN A 634 12.01 21.98 20.21
C ASN A 634 13.43 22.03 20.80
N PRO A 635 14.28 21.01 20.57
CA PRO A 635 15.60 20.94 21.16
C PRO A 635 16.45 22.16 20.78
N PRO A 636 17.26 22.74 21.70
CA PRO A 636 18.11 23.89 21.39
C PRO A 636 19.06 23.67 20.20
N LEU A 637 19.50 22.42 19.98
CA LEU A 637 20.31 22.00 18.83
C LEU A 637 19.72 22.46 17.49
N PHE A 638 18.39 22.47 17.39
CA PHE A 638 17.64 22.75 16.17
C PHE A 638 17.08 24.18 16.11
N ALA A 639 17.33 25.01 17.13
CA ALA A 639 16.79 26.37 17.22
C ALA A 639 17.17 27.27 16.03
N GLY A 640 18.38 27.09 15.50
CA GLY A 640 18.85 27.81 14.31
C GLY A 640 18.07 27.47 13.02
N LEU A 641 17.42 26.30 12.97
CA LEU A 641 16.55 25.89 11.87
C LEU A 641 15.09 26.24 12.17
N THR A 642 14.58 25.90 13.35
CA THR A 642 13.16 26.15 13.71
C THR A 642 12.82 27.63 13.85
N GLY A 643 13.81 28.49 14.10
CA GLY A 643 13.64 29.95 14.15
C GLY A 643 13.60 30.65 12.78
N LEU A 644 13.87 29.93 11.68
CA LEU A 644 13.79 30.49 10.32
C LEU A 644 12.32 30.60 9.86
N PRO A 645 11.99 31.56 8.99
CA PRO A 645 10.63 31.72 8.48
C PRO A 645 10.26 30.55 7.54
N ALA A 646 9.65 29.50 8.12
CA ALA A 646 9.13 28.37 7.39
C ALA A 646 7.84 28.72 6.64
N LEU A 647 7.65 28.11 5.47
CA LEU A 647 6.40 28.20 4.69
C LEU A 647 5.33 27.33 5.34
N PHE A 648 5.69 26.08 5.66
CA PHE A 648 4.83 25.09 6.31
C PHE A 648 5.67 23.95 6.87
N GLY A 649 5.06 23.12 7.72
CA GLY A 649 5.70 21.94 8.28
C GLY A 649 4.82 21.21 9.29
N ASN A 650 5.37 20.15 9.90
CA ASN A 650 4.59 19.23 10.75
C ASN A 650 5.32 18.78 12.02
N LEU A 651 6.16 19.64 12.59
CA LEU A 651 6.90 19.34 13.82
C LEU A 651 5.93 18.92 14.94
N GLN A 652 6.17 17.76 15.51
CA GLN A 652 5.29 17.13 16.50
C GLN A 652 6.04 16.11 17.35
N ILE A 653 5.44 15.72 18.47
CA ILE A 653 5.85 14.56 19.24
C ILE A 653 4.96 13.38 18.83
N THR A 654 5.57 12.34 18.28
CA THR A 654 4.85 11.11 17.89
C THR A 654 5.78 9.91 17.92
N ASN A 655 5.31 8.75 17.45
CA ASN A 655 6.07 7.49 17.46
C ASN A 655 6.76 7.21 16.12
N MET A 656 7.58 6.14 16.09
CA MET A 656 8.38 5.80 14.92
C MET A 656 7.50 5.44 13.71
N THR A 657 6.37 4.77 13.92
CA THR A 657 5.43 4.43 12.84
C THR A 657 4.89 5.67 12.14
N GLN A 658 4.47 6.69 12.89
CA GLN A 658 3.92 7.92 12.32
C GLN A 658 4.98 8.73 11.57
N PHE A 659 6.22 8.79 12.07
CA PHE A 659 7.31 9.41 11.31
C PHE A 659 7.61 8.67 10.00
N ALA A 660 7.58 7.33 10.02
CA ALA A 660 7.78 6.54 8.81
C ALA A 660 6.68 6.74 7.76
N LEU A 661 5.43 6.83 8.19
CA LEU A 661 4.29 7.17 7.34
C LEU A 661 4.37 8.61 6.82
N GLY A 662 4.83 9.55 7.66
CA GLY A 662 5.04 10.95 7.29
C GLY A 662 6.12 11.15 6.24
N LEU A 663 7.23 10.40 6.29
CA LEU A 663 8.22 10.39 5.20
C LEU A 663 7.67 9.74 3.94
N ARG A 664 6.89 8.66 4.08
CA ARG A 664 6.29 7.96 2.93
C ARG A 664 5.29 8.82 2.17
N SER A 665 4.57 9.72 2.83
CA SER A 665 3.62 10.63 2.17
C SER A 665 4.31 11.69 1.32
N GLN A 666 5.60 11.95 1.53
CA GLN A 666 6.43 12.83 0.71
C GLN A 666 6.98 12.15 -0.55
N GLN A 667 6.77 10.85 -0.71
CA GLN A 667 7.26 10.08 -1.85
C GLN A 667 6.13 9.74 -2.82
N VAL A 668 6.40 9.93 -4.11
CA VAL A 668 5.48 9.57 -5.18
C VAL A 668 5.68 8.10 -5.56
N TYR A 669 4.61 7.30 -5.46
CA TYR A 669 4.63 5.89 -5.85
C TYR A 669 3.94 5.70 -7.20
N GLY A 670 4.34 4.68 -7.94
CA GLY A 670 3.71 4.35 -9.23
C GLY A 670 4.15 5.26 -10.38
N GLU A 671 5.12 6.14 -10.14
CA GLU A 671 5.77 6.95 -11.18
C GLU A 671 7.11 6.35 -11.60
N ARG A 672 7.71 6.93 -12.66
CA ARG A 672 9.11 6.67 -13.01
C ARG A 672 9.98 7.26 -11.94
N GLN A 673 10.98 6.51 -11.49
CA GLN A 673 11.88 6.90 -10.40
C GLN A 673 13.33 6.80 -10.85
N LEU A 674 14.17 7.75 -10.47
CA LEU A 674 15.62 7.65 -10.63
C LEU A 674 16.32 8.16 -9.38
N TRP A 675 17.23 7.35 -8.85
CA TRP A 675 18.11 7.73 -7.76
C TRP A 675 19.56 7.69 -8.20
N ALA A 676 20.37 8.57 -7.63
CA ALA A 676 21.83 8.54 -7.72
C ALA A 676 22.43 9.10 -6.44
N THR A 677 23.69 8.78 -6.15
CA THR A 677 24.34 9.22 -4.91
C THR A 677 25.75 9.75 -5.09
N ASN A 678 26.15 10.69 -4.25
CA ASN A 678 27.54 11.11 -4.07
C ASN A 678 27.87 11.12 -2.57
N THR A 679 29.15 11.00 -2.23
CA THR A 679 29.63 11.22 -0.85
C THR A 679 30.75 12.25 -0.86
N PHE A 680 30.71 13.18 0.10
CA PHE A 680 31.74 14.19 0.27
C PHE A 680 31.84 14.66 1.72
N ILE A 681 32.92 15.35 2.06
CA ILE A 681 33.15 15.95 3.38
C ILE A 681 32.17 17.11 3.56
N SER A 682 31.52 17.16 4.72
CA SER A 682 30.53 18.17 5.11
C SER A 682 31.19 19.52 5.36
N THR A 683 31.22 20.39 4.35
CA THR A 683 31.67 21.78 4.47
C THR A 683 30.67 22.69 3.76
N GLU A 684 30.59 23.96 4.17
CA GLU A 684 29.73 24.92 3.46
C GLU A 684 30.11 25.03 1.98
N ALA A 685 31.41 24.97 1.67
CA ALA A 685 31.91 25.04 0.29
C ALA A 685 31.47 23.85 -0.58
N SER A 686 31.56 22.62 -0.07
CA SER A 686 31.14 21.42 -0.81
C SER A 686 29.61 21.37 -1.00
N ILE A 687 28.84 21.76 0.01
CA ILE A 687 27.37 21.82 -0.06
C ILE A 687 26.92 22.92 -1.04
N ASN A 688 27.49 24.12 -0.95
CA ASN A 688 27.17 25.21 -1.87
C ASN A 688 27.57 24.90 -3.33
N ALA A 689 28.69 24.20 -3.54
CA ALA A 689 29.06 23.73 -4.87
C ALA A 689 28.03 22.74 -5.43
N THR A 690 27.58 21.80 -4.60
CA THR A 690 26.56 20.81 -4.95
C THR A 690 25.22 21.49 -5.31
N TYR A 691 24.78 22.42 -4.49
CA TYR A 691 23.55 23.21 -4.72
C TYR A 691 23.60 24.03 -6.01
N ARG A 692 24.74 24.70 -6.28
CA ARG A 692 24.96 25.43 -7.53
C ARG A 692 24.83 24.51 -8.76
N ARG A 693 25.49 23.35 -8.75
CA ARG A 693 25.39 22.38 -9.85
C ARG A 693 23.99 21.85 -10.05
N PHE A 694 23.28 21.58 -8.96
CA PHE A 694 21.88 21.18 -9.03
C PHE A 694 21.03 22.28 -9.71
N ASN A 695 21.13 23.52 -9.25
CA ASN A 695 20.37 24.64 -9.83
C ASN A 695 20.68 24.88 -11.31
N GLU A 696 21.96 24.79 -11.71
CA GLU A 696 22.37 24.84 -13.11
C GLU A 696 21.70 23.73 -13.94
N SER A 697 21.47 22.55 -13.36
CA SER A 697 20.84 21.41 -14.03
C SER A 697 19.31 21.49 -14.14
N VAL A 698 18.63 22.29 -13.29
CA VAL A 698 17.15 22.36 -13.24
C VAL A 698 16.56 22.73 -14.60
N GLN A 699 17.19 23.63 -15.35
CA GLN A 699 16.70 24.04 -16.68
C GLN A 699 16.59 22.86 -17.67
N ALA A 700 17.47 21.85 -17.55
CA ALA A 700 17.42 20.67 -18.39
C ALA A 700 16.28 19.70 -18.01
N PHE A 701 15.76 19.82 -16.79
CA PHE A 701 14.62 19.04 -16.30
C PHE A 701 13.27 19.71 -16.58
N MET A 702 13.19 21.06 -16.62
CA MET A 702 11.95 21.81 -16.81
C MET A 702 11.02 21.35 -17.95
N PRO A 703 11.52 20.89 -19.13
CA PRO A 703 10.61 20.45 -20.19
C PRO A 703 9.99 19.07 -19.95
N VAL A 704 10.41 18.33 -18.91
CA VAL A 704 9.86 17.00 -18.58
C VAL A 704 8.55 17.18 -17.82
N ALA A 705 7.48 16.60 -18.34
CA ALA A 705 6.14 16.74 -17.75
C ALA A 705 6.05 16.10 -16.36
N ASN A 706 5.45 16.81 -15.41
CA ASN A 706 5.28 16.39 -14.01
C ASN A 706 6.60 16.00 -13.31
N ILE A 707 7.72 16.61 -13.72
CA ILE A 707 9.01 16.35 -13.10
C ILE A 707 9.03 16.89 -11.66
N THR A 708 9.56 16.06 -10.76
CA THR A 708 10.02 16.45 -9.44
C THR A 708 11.46 15.97 -9.28
N VAL A 709 12.39 16.88 -8.98
CA VAL A 709 13.79 16.56 -8.69
C VAL A 709 14.18 17.13 -7.35
N ALA A 710 14.92 16.37 -6.56
CA ALA A 710 15.45 16.82 -5.29
C ALA A 710 16.84 16.26 -5.02
N TYR A 711 17.62 17.02 -4.26
CA TYR A 711 18.88 16.61 -3.69
C TYR A 711 18.77 16.65 -2.18
N THR A 712 18.98 15.51 -1.52
CA THR A 712 18.87 15.36 -0.07
C THR A 712 20.23 15.00 0.51
N LEU A 713 20.68 15.78 1.49
CA LEU A 713 21.91 15.57 2.23
C LEU A 713 21.61 14.87 3.54
N GLU A 714 22.31 13.75 3.75
CA GLU A 714 22.26 12.98 4.97
C GLU A 714 23.60 13.05 5.69
N PRO A 715 23.63 13.57 6.93
CA PRO A 715 24.80 13.53 7.78
C PRO A 715 25.32 12.10 7.95
N LEU A 716 26.62 11.93 7.72
CA LEU A 716 27.34 10.70 7.99
C LEU A 716 28.54 11.02 8.88
N PRO A 717 28.32 11.33 10.18
CA PRO A 717 29.37 11.69 11.13
C PRO A 717 30.14 10.44 11.62
N PRO A 718 31.38 10.60 12.15
CA PRO A 718 32.14 9.50 12.75
C PRO A 718 31.37 8.74 13.84
N ALA A 719 30.52 9.45 14.61
CA ALA A 719 29.65 8.87 15.63
C ALA A 719 28.70 7.78 15.11
N LEU A 720 28.40 7.78 13.80
CA LEU A 720 27.62 6.74 13.12
C LEU A 720 28.54 5.69 12.50
N TYR A 721 29.39 6.07 11.53
CA TYR A 721 30.09 5.09 10.69
C TYR A 721 31.30 4.44 11.37
N ALA A 722 31.88 5.06 12.39
CA ALA A 722 33.04 4.53 13.13
C ALA A 722 32.64 3.86 14.45
N ARG A 723 31.36 3.84 14.81
CA ARG A 723 30.89 3.22 16.07
C ARG A 723 31.12 1.71 16.12
N LYS A 724 31.06 1.05 14.97
CA LYS A 724 31.27 -0.41 14.80
C LYS A 724 32.30 -0.66 13.69
N VAL A 725 33.52 -0.16 13.90
CA VAL A 725 34.64 -0.35 12.96
C VAL A 725 34.78 -1.83 12.58
N ASP A 726 35.03 -2.09 11.30
CA ASP A 726 35.24 -3.42 10.68
C ASP A 726 34.06 -4.40 10.74
N ASN A 727 32.90 -3.99 11.25
CA ASN A 727 31.71 -4.84 11.32
C ASN A 727 30.97 -4.98 9.98
N ASN A 728 31.28 -4.13 9.00
CA ASN A 728 30.67 -4.07 7.67
C ASN A 728 31.74 -3.78 6.60
N PRO A 729 31.43 -3.95 5.30
CA PRO A 729 32.45 -3.80 4.25
C PRO A 729 32.77 -2.38 3.84
N PHE A 730 32.07 -1.35 4.34
CA PHE A 730 32.12 0.00 3.79
C PHE A 730 33.48 0.72 3.92
N ASN A 731 34.35 0.25 4.82
CA ASN A 731 35.70 0.78 5.02
C ASN A 731 35.73 2.30 5.35
N LEU A 732 34.75 2.75 6.15
CA LEU A 732 34.64 4.14 6.59
C LEU A 732 35.20 4.37 7.99
N GLY A 733 35.34 3.33 8.82
CA GLY A 733 35.64 3.46 10.25
C GLY A 733 37.00 4.10 10.60
N THR A 734 37.91 4.20 9.63
CA THR A 734 39.23 4.86 9.79
C THR A 734 39.22 6.36 9.46
N LYS A 735 38.07 6.92 9.05
CA LYS A 735 37.92 8.33 8.73
C LYS A 735 37.54 9.13 9.97
N ASN A 736 38.05 10.36 10.10
CA ASN A 736 37.76 11.26 11.24
C ASN A 736 37.00 12.53 10.82
N GLN A 737 36.37 12.53 9.65
CA GLN A 737 35.70 13.70 9.08
C GLN A 737 34.20 13.44 8.98
N SER A 738 33.38 14.45 9.23
CA SER A 738 31.96 14.37 8.92
C SER A 738 31.77 14.29 7.41
N LEU A 739 31.13 13.22 6.97
CA LEU A 739 30.74 13.03 5.60
C LEU A 739 29.26 13.42 5.42
N VAL A 740 28.86 13.52 4.17
CA VAL A 740 27.47 13.63 3.74
C VAL A 740 27.25 12.57 2.68
N ILE A 741 26.22 11.75 2.85
CA ILE A 741 25.65 10.99 1.73
C ILE A 741 24.61 11.89 1.09
N ALA A 742 24.81 12.21 -0.17
CA ALA A 742 23.86 12.97 -0.93
C ALA A 742 23.06 12.05 -1.84
N LEU A 743 21.74 12.18 -1.81
CA LEU A 743 20.79 11.45 -2.64
C LEU A 743 20.16 12.41 -3.64
N PHE A 744 20.39 12.17 -4.93
CA PHE A 744 19.56 12.71 -5.99
C PHE A 744 18.32 11.84 -6.15
N THR A 745 17.14 12.45 -6.25
CA THR A 745 15.91 11.79 -6.66
C THR A 745 15.26 12.53 -7.83
N ALA A 746 14.66 11.78 -8.75
CA ALA A 746 13.75 12.30 -9.76
C ALA A 746 12.51 11.41 -9.86
N SER A 747 11.33 12.03 -10.00
CA SER A 747 10.09 11.36 -10.44
C SER A 747 9.47 12.07 -11.64
N TRP A 748 8.98 11.28 -12.59
CA TRP A 748 8.33 11.76 -13.82
C TRP A 748 7.38 10.69 -14.36
N THR A 749 6.65 11.02 -15.43
CA THR A 749 5.57 10.18 -15.95
C THR A 749 5.89 9.55 -17.31
N ASP A 750 6.42 10.33 -18.26
CA ASP A 750 6.61 9.88 -19.64
C ASP A 750 7.92 9.06 -19.83
N PRO A 751 7.84 7.79 -20.29
CA PRO A 751 9.04 7.02 -20.63
C PRO A 751 9.92 7.63 -21.74
N ALA A 752 9.38 8.50 -22.59
CA ALA A 752 10.17 9.18 -23.62
C ALA A 752 11.28 10.09 -23.04
N ASP A 753 11.09 10.54 -21.79
CA ASP A 753 12.04 11.41 -21.09
C ASP A 753 13.14 10.66 -20.33
N ASP A 754 13.10 9.32 -20.26
CA ASP A 754 14.08 8.49 -19.53
C ASP A 754 15.52 8.85 -19.86
N GLY A 755 15.83 8.90 -21.16
CA GLY A 755 17.18 9.19 -21.63
C GLY A 755 17.64 10.60 -21.27
N ARG A 756 16.71 11.57 -21.23
CA ARG A 756 16.99 12.95 -20.83
C ARG A 756 17.28 13.01 -19.33
N VAL A 757 16.40 12.45 -18.51
CA VAL A 757 16.53 12.47 -17.04
C VAL A 757 17.82 11.77 -16.63
N GLU A 758 18.08 10.56 -17.14
CA GLU A 758 19.32 9.81 -16.84
C GLU A 758 20.58 10.58 -17.26
N LYS A 759 20.61 11.12 -18.48
CA LYS A 759 21.77 11.87 -18.99
C LYS A 759 22.05 13.10 -18.12
N THR A 760 21.03 13.88 -17.80
CA THR A 760 21.17 15.08 -16.97
C THR A 760 21.67 14.73 -15.57
N THR A 761 21.11 13.68 -14.95
CA THR A 761 21.55 13.22 -13.62
C THR A 761 23.00 12.72 -13.63
N ARG A 762 23.44 12.01 -14.68
CA ARG A 762 24.84 11.59 -14.83
C ARG A 762 25.78 12.78 -14.94
N THR A 763 25.45 13.76 -15.79
CA THR A 763 26.24 14.99 -15.93
C THR A 763 26.31 15.75 -14.61
N LEU A 764 25.17 15.89 -13.91
CA LEU A 764 25.09 16.54 -12.60
C LEU A 764 26.00 15.85 -11.57
N THR A 765 25.84 14.54 -11.39
CA THR A 765 26.61 13.78 -10.38
C THR A 765 28.11 13.78 -10.69
N SER A 766 28.52 13.69 -11.95
CA SER A 766 29.94 13.81 -12.35
C SER A 766 30.50 15.20 -12.10
N ALA A 767 29.74 16.27 -12.37
CA ALA A 767 30.16 17.64 -12.10
C ALA A 767 30.31 17.92 -10.60
N ILE A 768 29.43 17.37 -9.77
CA ILE A 768 29.53 17.44 -8.30
C ILE A 768 30.79 16.72 -7.81
N GLU A 769 31.10 15.53 -8.34
CA GLU A 769 32.35 14.84 -8.00
C GLU A 769 33.59 15.66 -8.38
N GLU A 770 33.58 16.30 -9.56
CA GLU A 770 34.69 17.14 -9.99
C GLU A 770 34.87 18.36 -9.07
N ASP A 771 33.79 19.07 -8.76
CA ASP A 771 33.83 20.23 -7.86
C ASP A 771 34.29 19.81 -6.45
N THR A 772 33.81 18.69 -5.92
CA THR A 772 34.25 18.18 -4.60
C THR A 772 35.71 17.70 -4.61
N ARG A 773 36.23 17.17 -5.73
CA ARG A 773 37.67 16.85 -5.86
C ARG A 773 38.51 18.12 -5.82
N ARG A 774 38.12 19.17 -6.55
CA ARG A 774 38.82 20.47 -6.55
C ARG A 774 38.84 21.13 -5.18
N LEU A 775 37.78 20.93 -4.39
CA LEU A 775 37.66 21.42 -3.02
C LEU A 775 38.37 20.54 -1.97
N GLY A 776 38.97 19.41 -2.37
CA GLY A 776 39.54 18.44 -1.42
C GLY A 776 38.49 17.75 -0.54
N ALA A 777 37.22 17.83 -0.91
CA ALA A 777 36.07 17.29 -0.17
C ALA A 777 35.58 15.93 -0.69
N TYR A 778 36.08 15.45 -1.82
CA TYR A 778 35.62 14.21 -2.45
C TYR A 778 35.83 12.97 -1.57
N ASN A 779 34.81 12.11 -1.52
CA ASN A 779 34.92 10.78 -0.93
C ASN A 779 34.40 9.73 -1.94
N PRO A 780 35.14 8.64 -2.20
CA PRO A 780 34.73 7.67 -3.21
C PRO A 780 33.52 6.81 -2.81
N PHE A 781 33.16 6.76 -1.52
CA PHE A 781 32.07 5.92 -1.03
C PHE A 781 30.76 6.23 -1.75
N LEU A 782 30.04 5.19 -2.18
CA LEU A 782 28.71 5.31 -2.75
C LEU A 782 27.77 4.42 -1.94
N TYR A 783 26.70 5.03 -1.41
CA TYR A 783 25.74 4.29 -0.61
C TYR A 783 24.88 3.38 -1.50
N PRO A 784 24.95 2.04 -1.35
CA PRO A 784 24.37 1.11 -2.31
C PRO A 784 22.84 1.19 -2.41
N ASN A 785 22.13 1.57 -1.35
CA ASN A 785 20.67 1.68 -1.41
C ASN A 785 20.19 2.91 -2.23
N TYR A 786 21.07 3.88 -2.51
CA TYR A 786 20.78 5.08 -3.31
C TYR A 786 21.48 5.09 -4.67
N ALA A 787 22.40 4.15 -4.89
CA ALA A 787 23.21 4.12 -6.08
C ALA A 787 22.35 3.88 -7.33
N ALA A 788 22.64 4.64 -8.38
CA ALA A 788 22.00 4.47 -9.68
C ALA A 788 22.47 3.16 -10.36
N PRO A 789 21.76 2.65 -11.37
CA PRO A 789 22.15 1.44 -12.09
C PRO A 789 23.56 1.47 -12.68
N TRP A 790 24.08 2.66 -12.99
CA TRP A 790 25.41 2.86 -13.57
C TRP A 790 26.51 3.13 -12.56
N GLN A 791 26.14 3.33 -11.29
CA GLN A 791 27.09 3.49 -10.21
C GLN A 791 27.52 2.11 -9.72
N ASN A 792 28.79 1.95 -9.38
CA ASN A 792 29.31 0.70 -8.82
C ASN A 792 29.69 0.89 -7.35
N PRO A 793 28.73 0.78 -6.42
CA PRO A 793 28.97 1.09 -5.03
C PRO A 793 29.90 0.11 -4.34
N ILE A 794 29.95 -1.16 -4.75
CA ILE A 794 30.81 -2.14 -4.09
C ILE A 794 32.30 -1.81 -4.29
N VAL A 795 32.68 -1.31 -5.47
CA VAL A 795 34.06 -0.88 -5.74
C VAL A 795 34.49 0.25 -4.80
N SER A 796 33.55 1.08 -4.35
CA SER A 796 33.86 2.20 -3.44
C SER A 796 34.34 1.77 -2.05
N TYR A 797 34.16 0.50 -1.67
CA TYR A 797 34.56 -0.06 -0.38
C TYR A 797 36.07 -0.24 -0.25
N GLY A 798 36.81 -0.16 -1.37
CA GLY A 798 38.24 -0.37 -1.43
C GLY A 798 38.63 -1.83 -1.68
N ALA A 799 39.82 -2.02 -2.26
CA ALA A 799 40.26 -3.31 -2.80
C ALA A 799 40.28 -4.45 -1.77
N GLU A 800 40.62 -4.16 -0.51
CA GLU A 800 40.65 -5.15 0.56
C GLU A 800 39.24 -5.69 0.89
N SER A 801 38.30 -4.79 1.17
CA SER A 801 36.90 -5.17 1.42
C SER A 801 36.31 -5.93 0.24
N VAL A 802 36.55 -5.45 -0.98
CA VAL A 802 36.06 -6.12 -2.21
C VAL A 802 36.66 -7.51 -2.36
N GLY A 803 37.97 -7.66 -2.18
CA GLY A 803 38.64 -8.96 -2.24
C GLY A 803 38.10 -9.95 -1.19
N ARG A 804 37.79 -9.46 0.02
CA ARG A 804 37.15 -10.26 1.07
C ARG A 804 35.72 -10.66 0.71
N LEU A 805 34.90 -9.75 0.17
CA LEU A 805 33.55 -10.06 -0.32
C LEU A 805 33.58 -11.12 -1.42
N GLN A 806 34.47 -10.97 -2.40
CA GLN A 806 34.66 -11.96 -3.47
C GLN A 806 35.09 -13.32 -2.92
N LYS A 807 35.95 -13.36 -1.90
CA LYS A 807 36.32 -14.62 -1.22
C LYS A 807 35.10 -15.27 -0.58
N VAL A 808 34.31 -14.51 0.19
CA VAL A 808 33.08 -15.03 0.82
C VAL A 808 32.09 -15.55 -0.22
N ALA A 809 31.91 -14.86 -1.34
CA ALA A 809 31.07 -15.34 -2.43
C ALA A 809 31.54 -16.69 -2.98
N ARG A 810 32.86 -16.88 -3.17
CA ARG A 810 33.40 -18.18 -3.61
C ARG A 810 33.21 -19.28 -2.57
N ASP A 811 33.30 -18.95 -1.28
CA ASP A 811 33.20 -19.91 -0.19
C ASP A 811 31.75 -20.40 0.00
N PHE A 812 30.74 -19.52 -0.15
CA PHE A 812 29.32 -19.81 0.11
C PHE A 812 28.46 -20.02 -1.15
N ASP A 813 28.92 -19.53 -2.32
CA ASP A 813 28.27 -19.72 -3.62
C ASP A 813 29.35 -20.05 -4.69
N PRO A 814 30.01 -21.23 -4.60
CA PRO A 814 31.12 -21.60 -5.50
C PRO A 814 30.71 -21.70 -6.97
N HIS A 815 29.42 -21.84 -7.25
CA HIS A 815 28.87 -21.88 -8.62
C HIS A 815 28.41 -20.51 -9.13
N GLY A 816 28.45 -19.49 -8.27
CA GLY A 816 28.05 -18.12 -8.59
C GLY A 816 26.57 -18.02 -9.00
N VAL A 817 25.69 -18.80 -8.38
CA VAL A 817 24.24 -18.75 -8.62
C VAL A 817 23.71 -17.33 -8.43
N PHE A 818 24.02 -16.69 -7.31
CA PHE A 818 23.49 -15.37 -6.99
C PHE A 818 24.13 -14.24 -7.80
N THR A 819 25.31 -14.47 -8.37
CA THR A 819 25.96 -13.55 -9.30
C THR A 819 25.44 -13.71 -10.72
N ARG A 820 25.14 -14.95 -11.17
CA ARG A 820 24.81 -15.27 -12.56
C ARG A 820 23.32 -15.38 -12.85
N GLN A 821 22.55 -15.93 -11.92
CA GLN A 821 21.11 -16.21 -12.09
C GLN A 821 20.22 -15.13 -11.46
N VAL A 822 20.73 -14.35 -10.51
CA VAL A 822 19.99 -13.22 -9.92
C VAL A 822 20.49 -11.92 -10.53
N PRO A 823 19.76 -11.26 -11.44
CA PRO A 823 20.27 -10.06 -12.11
C PRO A 823 20.27 -8.81 -11.22
N GLY A 824 19.34 -8.74 -10.27
CA GLY A 824 19.14 -7.57 -9.42
C GLY A 824 20.17 -7.39 -8.31
N GLY A 825 20.29 -6.17 -7.79
CA GLY A 825 21.37 -5.77 -6.86
C GLY A 825 22.67 -5.38 -7.58
N PHE A 826 23.66 -4.90 -6.83
CA PHE A 826 25.01 -4.66 -7.35
C PHE A 826 25.84 -5.92 -7.19
N LYS A 827 26.48 -6.36 -8.26
CA LYS A 827 27.18 -7.65 -8.31
C LYS A 827 28.66 -7.52 -8.02
N LEU A 828 29.20 -8.54 -7.37
CA LEU A 828 30.64 -8.73 -7.23
C LEU A 828 31.20 -9.12 -8.60
N THR A 829 31.87 -8.18 -9.25
CA THR A 829 32.62 -8.40 -10.50
C THR A 829 34.01 -8.92 -10.22
#